data_AF-A0A2V9HMB9-F1
#
_entry.id   AF-A0A2V9HMB9-F1
#
_cell.length_a   1.000
_cell.length_b   1.000
_cell.length_c   1.000
_cell.angle_alpha   90.00
_cell.angle_beta   90.00
_cell.angle_gamma   90.00
#
_symmetry.space_group_name_H-M   'P 1'
#
loop_
_entity.id
_entity.type
_entity.pdbx_description
1 polymer ?
#
loop_
_entity_poly.entity_id
_entity_poly.type
_entity_poly.pdbx_seq_one_letter_code
_entity_poly.pdbx_strand_id
1 'polypeptide(L)'
;MSPIRQISRRRLLSLPLSSLFCVAACLFPEIARGNSEYYRHIYFDNSLNSDFYFYSSGQASPPSTLEQKNWRLPVETKIFLTPPNGLRLEWQSQAGGGWEAEVRVVNFRNRFPAFSGENLFIWCFAPQAVLAADLPLIVLSDTREGLQVAELPGSFTQPIPLGKFVGDLPAGRWVQVRIPLAEFRTASIYAFKPQYLQNIIFLQGRADGVRHTLILDEISVDDGSAQDKAPTDALPTPKNVKATGYDRHIEVQWDPVDSATLGRYVIYRSLDGKAFEPIGIQLPDTHRYSDFLGKAGVTAQYKVAVSDRQYKQSPLSNAASASTREFTDDELLTMLQAACFRYYWEGADLHSGMTRESIPGDDRITATGASGFGIAALMVGVHRGFITREQGVERLTKIVGFLEHADRYHGAWSHYMDGSTGKTMPVFGMFDDGGDLVETSFLMQGLLAARQYFHGSNETEESLYRRISNLWETVEWDWYRQSPQSGFLYWHWSPLWAWQIHHPLIGFNEVMITYLLAMASPTHAVPADLYYSGWAGQSQNALDYRAGWSGSTDGNRYGNGHTYFGTKLDVGVGTGGPLFFTHYSYIGFDPHSLHDRYTSSYFDNNRNIALINRAYSIANPKHFEGYGPNAWGLTASDGPSGYVPHAPDNASDQGTLTPTGALATFPYTPEASMAAFKHYYRDLGLQLWDIYGPRDAFNPGQNWISPIYMGLNQAPITVMIENYRTGLVWKNFMSNPEIGQMLQKLDAVSRKQP
;
A
#
# COMPACT_ATOMS: atom_id res chain seq x y z
N MET A 1 -62.76 -13.20 -38.78
CA MET A 1 -64.17 -12.88 -38.51
C MET A 1 -64.34 -12.68 -37.01
N SER A 2 -64.68 -11.43 -36.67
CA SER A 2 -65.06 -10.80 -35.40
C SER A 2 -66.07 -11.61 -34.53
N PRO A 3 -66.30 -11.27 -33.24
CA PRO A 3 -66.79 -9.93 -32.88
C PRO A 3 -66.17 -9.20 -31.68
N ILE A 4 -66.18 -7.88 -31.89
CA ILE A 4 -65.94 -6.71 -31.04
C ILE A 4 -67.24 -6.32 -30.30
N ARG A 5 -67.13 -5.72 -29.10
CA ARG A 5 -67.85 -4.53 -28.53
C ARG A 5 -67.53 -4.46 -27.02
N GLN A 6 -66.81 -3.52 -26.42
CA GLN A 6 -66.75 -2.04 -26.40
C GLN A 6 -67.91 -1.33 -25.66
N ILE A 7 -67.50 -0.36 -24.79
CA ILE A 7 -68.23 0.81 -24.21
C ILE A 7 -68.82 0.54 -22.80
N SER A 8 -68.57 1.32 -21.72
CA SER A 8 -68.57 2.79 -21.59
C SER A 8 -67.76 3.34 -20.39
N ARG A 9 -67.26 4.58 -20.55
CA ARG A 9 -66.75 5.50 -19.52
C ARG A 9 -67.87 6.46 -19.05
N ARG A 10 -67.82 6.90 -17.77
CA ARG A 10 -68.26 8.20 -17.17
C ARG A 10 -68.08 8.05 -15.64
N ARG A 11 -67.61 8.99 -14.80
CA ARG A 11 -67.39 10.45 -14.83
C ARG A 11 -66.36 10.81 -13.75
N LEU A 12 -65.66 11.94 -13.98
CA LEU A 12 -64.77 12.63 -13.03
C LEU A 12 -65.53 13.16 -11.80
N LEU A 13 -64.85 13.16 -10.65
CA LEU A 13 -64.99 14.13 -9.57
C LEU A 13 -63.60 14.48 -9.02
N SER A 14 -63.49 15.72 -8.59
CA SER A 14 -62.31 16.59 -8.50
C SER A 14 -61.53 16.53 -7.18
N LEU A 15 -60.19 16.58 -7.33
CA LEU A 15 -59.09 17.14 -6.50
C LEU A 15 -59.45 18.06 -5.30
N PRO A 16 -58.59 18.18 -4.24
CA PRO A 16 -57.20 18.68 -4.40
C PRO A 16 -56.07 18.20 -3.43
N LEU A 17 -54.82 18.40 -3.91
CA LEU A 17 -53.56 18.84 -3.23
C LEU A 17 -53.09 18.09 -1.95
N SER A 18 -51.85 17.68 -1.70
CA SER A 18 -50.47 17.96 -2.15
C SER A 18 -49.63 16.77 -1.62
N SER A 19 -48.58 16.26 -2.26
CA SER A 19 -47.21 16.81 -2.21
C SER A 19 -46.33 15.98 -3.15
N LEU A 20 -45.71 16.64 -4.13
CA LEU A 20 -44.64 16.08 -4.95
C LEU A 20 -43.40 15.86 -4.08
N PHE A 21 -42.83 14.66 -4.12
CA PHE A 21 -41.38 14.50 -4.00
C PHE A 21 -40.87 14.03 -5.37
N CYS A 22 -40.30 14.98 -6.12
CA CYS A 22 -39.50 14.69 -7.30
C CYS A 22 -38.29 13.88 -6.87
N VAL A 23 -38.21 12.64 -7.35
CA VAL A 23 -36.96 11.87 -7.37
C VAL A 23 -36.05 12.54 -8.40
N ALA A 24 -35.20 13.44 -7.94
CA ALA A 24 -34.05 13.89 -8.71
C ALA A 24 -33.03 12.74 -8.69
N ALA A 25 -32.95 12.00 -9.80
CA ALA A 25 -31.81 11.15 -10.09
C ALA A 25 -30.59 12.07 -10.30
N CYS A 26 -29.85 12.34 -9.23
CA CYS A 26 -28.55 12.98 -9.32
C CYS A 26 -27.57 11.98 -9.95
N LEU A 27 -27.41 12.08 -11.27
CA LEU A 27 -26.18 11.65 -11.94
C LEU A 27 -25.05 12.55 -11.42
N PHE A 28 -24.41 12.15 -10.33
CA PHE A 28 -23.11 12.70 -9.99
C PHE A 28 -22.10 12.08 -10.94
N PRO A 29 -21.31 12.85 -11.71
CA PRO A 29 -20.07 12.31 -12.22
C PRO A 29 -19.22 11.95 -10.99
N GLU A 30 -18.74 10.70 -10.93
CA GLU A 30 -17.65 10.34 -10.02
C GLU A 30 -16.47 11.24 -10.36
N ILE A 31 -16.35 12.36 -9.65
CA ILE A 31 -15.08 13.07 -9.58
C ILE A 31 -14.22 12.15 -8.73
N ALA A 32 -13.41 11.30 -9.37
CA ALA A 32 -12.28 10.69 -8.70
C ALA A 32 -11.45 11.85 -8.11
N ARG A 33 -11.57 12.09 -6.81
CA ARG A 33 -10.71 12.99 -6.06
C ARG A 33 -9.75 12.09 -5.30
N GLY A 34 -8.45 12.27 -5.50
CA GLY A 34 -7.45 11.36 -4.94
C GLY A 34 -6.16 11.27 -5.74
N ASN A 35 -5.30 10.37 -5.27
CA ASN A 35 -4.13 9.85 -5.96
C ASN A 35 -4.52 9.23 -7.32
N SER A 36 -5.68 8.57 -7.39
CA SER A 36 -6.22 7.97 -8.62
C SER A 36 -6.28 8.96 -9.78
N GLU A 37 -6.75 10.18 -9.52
CA GLU A 37 -6.83 11.17 -10.58
C GLU A 37 -5.46 11.76 -10.95
N TYR A 38 -4.58 11.96 -9.97
CA TYR A 38 -3.22 12.42 -10.23
C TYR A 38 -2.44 11.48 -11.16
N TYR A 39 -2.29 10.19 -10.83
CA TYR A 39 -1.57 9.25 -11.71
C TYR A 39 -2.40 8.72 -12.90
N ARG A 40 -3.59 9.26 -13.18
CA ARG A 40 -4.20 9.15 -14.52
C ARG A 40 -3.56 10.10 -15.52
N HIS A 41 -2.81 11.08 -15.03
CA HIS A 41 -2.14 12.07 -15.85
C HIS A 41 -0.62 12.01 -15.72
N ILE A 42 -0.08 11.56 -14.60
CA ILE A 42 1.37 11.60 -14.35
C ILE A 42 2.03 10.26 -14.64
N TYR A 43 3.03 10.29 -15.52
CA TYR A 43 3.85 9.15 -15.90
C TYR A 43 5.17 9.10 -15.12
N PHE A 44 5.82 10.27 -14.99
CA PHE A 44 6.99 10.48 -14.15
C PHE A 44 6.95 11.90 -13.60
N ASP A 45 7.15 12.04 -12.29
CA ASP A 45 7.35 13.31 -11.59
C ASP A 45 8.68 13.30 -10.83
N ASN A 46 8.90 12.33 -9.95
CA ASN A 46 10.09 12.27 -9.10
C ASN A 46 10.52 10.83 -8.85
N SER A 47 11.83 10.64 -8.63
CA SER A 47 12.39 9.42 -8.09
C SER A 47 12.46 9.47 -6.56
N LEU A 48 12.13 8.36 -5.90
CA LEU A 48 12.40 8.14 -4.48
C LEU A 48 13.90 8.03 -4.15
N ASN A 49 14.74 7.76 -5.15
CA ASN A 49 16.19 7.68 -5.01
C ASN A 49 16.87 8.86 -5.71
N SER A 50 17.97 9.33 -5.14
CA SER A 50 18.74 10.44 -5.71
C SER A 50 19.88 10.00 -6.65
N ASP A 51 20.05 8.69 -6.84
CA ASP A 51 21.19 8.13 -7.57
C ASP A 51 20.84 7.76 -9.02
N PHE A 52 19.98 6.76 -9.18
CA PHE A 52 19.45 6.34 -10.47
C PHE A 52 17.98 5.92 -10.33
N TYR A 53 17.23 6.04 -11.42
CA TYR A 53 15.81 5.77 -11.40
C TYR A 53 15.55 4.29 -11.57
N PHE A 54 14.98 3.64 -10.55
CA PHE A 54 14.72 2.21 -10.60
C PHE A 54 13.85 1.82 -11.82
N TYR A 55 12.78 2.56 -12.10
CA TYR A 55 11.89 2.27 -13.22
C TYR A 55 12.42 2.85 -14.54
N SER A 56 13.71 2.66 -14.81
CA SER A 56 14.34 2.94 -16.10
C SER A 56 15.21 1.77 -16.56
N SER A 57 15.67 1.83 -17.80
CA SER A 57 16.76 1.01 -18.32
C SER A 57 17.58 1.82 -19.33
N GLY A 58 18.83 1.44 -19.56
CA GLY A 58 19.71 2.08 -20.52
C GLY A 58 20.67 1.07 -21.16
N GLN A 59 20.88 1.19 -22.47
CA GLN A 59 21.82 0.38 -23.23
C GLN A 59 22.50 1.20 -24.33
N ALA A 60 23.75 0.87 -24.65
CA ALA A 60 24.49 1.48 -25.75
C ALA A 60 25.34 0.44 -26.50
N SER A 61 25.38 0.59 -27.82
CA SER A 61 26.25 -0.14 -28.74
C SER A 61 27.33 0.80 -29.27
N PRO A 62 28.63 0.50 -29.06
CA PRO A 62 29.73 1.32 -29.55
C PRO A 62 29.70 1.50 -31.08
N PRO A 63 30.21 2.63 -31.62
CA PRO A 63 30.92 3.70 -30.93
C PRO A 63 30.04 4.73 -30.18
N SER A 64 28.72 4.57 -30.16
CA SER A 64 27.83 5.46 -29.39
C SER A 64 27.90 5.17 -27.90
N THR A 65 27.56 6.17 -27.08
CA THR A 65 27.55 6.05 -25.62
C THR A 65 26.28 6.64 -25.00
N LEU A 66 25.87 6.08 -23.87
CA LEU A 66 24.80 6.55 -23.00
C LEU A 66 25.30 6.54 -21.55
N GLU A 67 25.09 7.64 -20.81
CA GLU A 67 25.36 7.66 -19.37
C GLU A 67 24.35 6.75 -18.66
N GLN A 68 24.86 5.82 -17.86
CA GLN A 68 24.05 4.88 -17.10
C GLN A 68 24.73 4.51 -15.79
N LYS A 69 23.92 4.16 -14.79
CA LYS A 69 24.37 3.54 -13.55
C LYS A 69 23.56 2.28 -13.29
N ASN A 70 24.23 1.14 -13.15
CA ASN A 70 23.58 -0.17 -13.06
C ASN A 70 22.53 -0.41 -14.15
N TRP A 71 22.86 -0.03 -15.39
CA TRP A 71 21.97 -0.14 -16.57
C TRP A 71 20.68 0.69 -16.47
N ARG A 72 20.69 1.77 -15.67
CA ARG A 72 19.55 2.65 -15.43
C ARG A 72 19.95 4.11 -15.60
N LEU A 73 18.97 4.96 -15.82
CA LEU A 73 19.16 6.40 -16.01
C LEU A 73 19.53 7.08 -14.67
N PRO A 74 20.56 7.95 -14.65
CA PRO A 74 20.86 8.77 -13.49
C PRO A 74 19.73 9.73 -13.12
N VAL A 75 19.62 10.04 -11.82
CA VAL A 75 18.70 11.06 -11.31
C VAL A 75 19.43 12.40 -11.18
N GLU A 76 18.81 13.49 -11.64
CA GLU A 76 19.32 14.85 -11.53
C GLU A 76 18.67 15.58 -10.36
N THR A 77 19.46 16.02 -9.39
CA THR A 77 18.97 16.63 -8.14
C THR A 77 19.26 18.13 -8.03
N LYS A 78 19.93 18.74 -9.01
CA LYS A 78 20.27 20.17 -8.99
C LYS A 78 19.42 21.00 -9.94
N ILE A 79 19.00 20.39 -11.04
CA ILE A 79 18.18 21.03 -12.07
C ILE A 79 16.93 20.18 -12.22
N PHE A 80 15.82 20.70 -11.72
CA PHE A 80 14.51 20.06 -11.78
C PHE A 80 13.44 21.14 -11.98
N LEU A 81 12.29 20.74 -12.50
CA LEU A 81 11.09 21.55 -12.59
C LEU A 81 10.24 21.37 -11.34
N THR A 82 10.00 20.12 -10.94
CA THR A 82 9.42 19.81 -9.62
C THR A 82 10.46 19.22 -8.68
N PRO A 83 10.47 19.68 -7.43
CA PRO A 83 11.43 19.15 -6.46
C PRO A 83 11.05 17.74 -6.01
N PRO A 84 12.04 16.90 -5.64
CA PRO A 84 13.45 17.26 -5.54
C PRO A 84 14.32 16.88 -6.76
N ASN A 85 13.78 16.22 -7.79
CA ASN A 85 14.63 15.69 -8.86
C ASN A 85 13.93 15.45 -10.21
N GLY A 86 14.74 15.26 -11.26
CA GLY A 86 14.31 14.78 -12.58
C GLY A 86 15.22 13.67 -13.09
N LEU A 87 15.04 13.24 -14.34
CA LEU A 87 15.88 12.22 -14.98
C LEU A 87 16.94 12.86 -15.87
N ARG A 88 18.18 12.38 -15.79
CA ARG A 88 19.26 12.80 -16.70
C ARG A 88 19.43 11.79 -17.83
N LEU A 89 19.29 12.26 -19.05
CA LEU A 89 19.61 11.54 -20.28
C LEU A 89 20.84 12.19 -20.91
N GLU A 90 21.97 11.49 -20.92
CA GLU A 90 23.20 11.99 -21.51
C GLU A 90 23.75 10.99 -22.53
N TRP A 91 24.00 11.42 -23.76
CA TRP A 91 24.38 10.54 -24.85
C TRP A 91 25.43 11.16 -25.77
N GLN A 92 26.08 10.31 -26.55
CA GLN A 92 26.88 10.71 -27.71
C GLN A 92 26.57 9.74 -28.86
N SER A 93 25.97 10.27 -29.93
CA SER A 93 25.55 9.47 -31.08
C SER A 93 26.66 9.43 -32.13
N GLN A 94 27.12 8.22 -32.48
CA GLN A 94 28.17 8.00 -33.48
C GLN A 94 27.66 7.11 -34.61
N ALA A 95 28.18 7.33 -35.82
CA ALA A 95 27.84 6.51 -36.97
C ALA A 95 28.28 5.05 -36.74
N GLY A 96 27.38 4.11 -37.01
CA GLY A 96 27.60 2.67 -36.75
C GLY A 96 27.36 2.21 -35.31
N GLY A 97 27.02 3.13 -34.39
CA GLY A 97 26.62 2.81 -33.02
C GLY A 97 25.11 2.96 -32.80
N GLY A 98 24.66 2.74 -31.56
CA GLY A 98 23.26 2.89 -31.15
C GLY A 98 23.14 3.07 -29.65
N TRP A 99 22.02 3.61 -29.19
CA TRP A 99 21.66 3.62 -27.77
C TRP A 99 20.15 3.67 -27.61
N GLU A 100 19.68 3.14 -26.49
CA GLU A 100 18.30 3.21 -26.03
C GLU A 100 18.24 3.51 -24.54
N ALA A 101 17.26 4.32 -24.16
CA ALA A 101 16.97 4.69 -22.78
C ALA A 101 15.47 4.57 -22.55
N GLU A 102 15.07 3.71 -21.64
CA GLU A 102 13.68 3.45 -21.30
C GLU A 102 13.34 4.08 -19.96
N VAL A 103 12.20 4.78 -19.91
CA VAL A 103 11.52 5.14 -18.67
C VAL A 103 10.27 4.28 -18.62
N ARG A 104 9.96 3.72 -17.45
CA ARG A 104 8.79 2.89 -17.18
C ARG A 104 7.90 3.58 -16.17
N VAL A 105 6.59 3.46 -16.34
CA VAL A 105 5.61 3.94 -15.36
C VAL A 105 5.76 3.14 -14.07
N VAL A 106 5.61 3.80 -12.93
CA VAL A 106 5.57 3.11 -11.63
C VAL A 106 4.29 2.27 -11.57
N ASN A 107 4.46 0.96 -11.39
CA ASN A 107 3.33 0.07 -11.17
C ASN A 107 2.96 0.06 -9.68
N PHE A 108 1.71 0.43 -9.38
CA PHE A 108 1.14 0.35 -8.04
C PHE A 108 0.24 -0.87 -7.93
N ARG A 109 0.17 -1.46 -6.73
CA ARG A 109 -0.68 -2.62 -6.47
C ARG A 109 -2.14 -2.31 -6.85
N ASN A 110 -2.75 -3.23 -7.59
CA ASN A 110 -4.14 -3.19 -8.04
C ASN A 110 -4.53 -1.95 -8.86
N ARG A 111 -3.55 -1.17 -9.33
CA ARG A 111 -3.76 0.01 -10.16
C ARG A 111 -2.98 -0.13 -11.45
N PHE A 112 -3.72 -0.40 -12.52
CA PHE A 112 -3.14 -0.42 -13.86
C PHE A 112 -3.11 1.00 -14.45
N PRO A 113 -2.13 1.31 -15.31
CA PRO A 113 -2.15 2.55 -16.08
C PRO A 113 -3.46 2.67 -16.86
N ALA A 114 -4.10 3.82 -16.69
CA ALA A 114 -5.34 4.18 -17.36
C ALA A 114 -5.28 5.68 -17.65
N PHE A 115 -4.30 6.07 -18.48
CA PHE A 115 -4.02 7.47 -18.74
C PHE A 115 -5.18 8.16 -19.43
N SER A 116 -5.50 9.37 -18.97
CA SER A 116 -6.54 10.22 -19.54
C SER A 116 -5.91 11.41 -20.25
N GLY A 117 -6.08 11.51 -21.56
CA GLY A 117 -5.57 12.63 -22.34
C GLY A 117 -5.18 12.25 -23.77
N GLU A 118 -5.19 13.24 -24.66
CA GLU A 118 -4.79 13.08 -26.06
C GLU A 118 -3.33 13.45 -26.36
N ASN A 119 -2.61 14.04 -25.40
CA ASN A 119 -1.25 14.54 -25.61
C ASN A 119 -0.30 14.04 -24.52
N LEU A 120 0.91 13.65 -24.95
CA LEU A 120 2.06 13.44 -24.08
C LEU A 120 2.80 14.77 -23.91
N PHE A 121 3.05 15.16 -22.67
CA PHE A 121 3.86 16.31 -22.29
C PHE A 121 5.15 15.84 -21.63
N ILE A 122 6.26 16.49 -21.97
CA ILE A 122 7.57 16.24 -21.36
C ILE A 122 8.24 17.60 -21.15
N TRP A 123 8.63 17.93 -19.91
CA TRP A 123 9.51 19.07 -19.70
C TRP A 123 10.95 18.68 -19.97
N CYS A 124 11.63 19.50 -20.77
CA CYS A 124 12.98 19.27 -21.23
C CYS A 124 13.86 20.45 -20.85
N PHE A 125 15.02 20.19 -20.25
CA PHE A 125 16.05 21.19 -20.00
C PHE A 125 17.37 20.70 -20.58
N ALA A 126 17.99 21.50 -21.45
CA ALA A 126 19.29 21.21 -22.00
C ALA A 126 20.32 22.19 -21.41
N PRO A 127 21.35 21.74 -20.68
CA PRO A 127 22.41 22.63 -20.18
C PRO A 127 23.16 23.36 -21.31
N GLN A 128 23.24 22.73 -22.48
CA GLN A 128 23.77 23.29 -23.72
C GLN A 128 22.68 23.22 -24.79
N ALA A 129 22.75 24.08 -25.81
CA ALA A 129 21.76 24.06 -26.88
C ALA A 129 21.87 22.77 -27.69
N VAL A 130 20.73 22.17 -28.04
CA VAL A 130 20.66 20.94 -28.84
C VAL A 130 19.79 21.22 -30.05
N LEU A 131 20.32 20.97 -31.25
CA LEU A 131 19.56 21.15 -32.49
C LEU A 131 18.44 20.12 -32.58
N ALA A 132 17.33 20.48 -33.22
CA ALA A 132 16.17 19.62 -33.40
C ALA A 132 16.53 18.25 -34.01
N ALA A 133 17.53 18.24 -34.91
CA ALA A 133 17.99 17.04 -35.59
C ALA A 133 18.84 16.10 -34.70
N ASP A 134 19.41 16.61 -33.60
CA ASP A 134 20.30 15.86 -32.69
C ASP A 134 19.56 15.34 -31.45
N LEU A 135 18.30 15.75 -31.28
CA LEU A 135 17.41 15.20 -30.26
C LEU A 135 17.07 13.74 -30.54
N PRO A 136 16.75 12.95 -29.49
CA PRO A 136 16.40 11.55 -29.64
C PRO A 136 15.13 11.32 -30.45
N LEU A 137 15.00 10.10 -30.96
CA LEU A 137 13.72 9.56 -31.38
C LEU A 137 12.95 9.07 -30.14
N ILE A 138 11.62 9.09 -30.19
CA ILE A 138 10.75 8.59 -29.13
C ILE A 138 9.87 7.44 -29.64
N VAL A 139 9.76 6.38 -28.84
CA VAL A 139 8.90 5.22 -29.02
C VAL A 139 8.07 5.01 -27.75
N LEU A 140 6.81 4.64 -27.91
CA LEU A 140 5.92 4.29 -26.80
C LEU A 140 5.59 2.80 -26.84
N SER A 141 5.37 2.18 -25.68
CA SER A 141 4.86 0.82 -25.57
C SER A 141 3.85 0.67 -24.43
N ASP A 142 2.87 -0.22 -24.61
CA ASP A 142 1.91 -0.65 -23.57
C ASP A 142 2.31 -1.98 -22.91
N THR A 143 3.55 -2.44 -23.14
CA THR A 143 4.12 -3.67 -22.57
C THR A 143 4.75 -3.42 -21.21
N ARG A 144 4.49 -4.26 -20.20
CA ARG A 144 5.05 -4.07 -18.85
C ARG A 144 6.55 -4.36 -18.72
N GLU A 145 7.08 -5.21 -19.60
CA GLU A 145 8.47 -5.66 -19.56
C GLU A 145 9.13 -5.39 -20.92
N GLY A 146 9.78 -4.24 -21.07
CA GLY A 146 10.55 -3.87 -22.27
C GLY A 146 9.83 -4.11 -23.60
N LEU A 147 10.60 -4.14 -24.69
CA LEU A 147 10.11 -4.62 -26.00
C LEU A 147 10.30 -6.14 -26.07
N GLN A 148 9.53 -6.92 -25.30
CA GLN A 148 9.60 -8.38 -25.35
C GLN A 148 8.90 -8.96 -26.60
N VAL A 149 9.53 -9.96 -27.23
CA VAL A 149 8.89 -10.88 -28.18
C VAL A 149 8.80 -12.25 -27.50
N ALA A 150 7.58 -12.58 -27.00
CA ALA A 150 7.14 -13.70 -26.13
C ALA A 150 7.54 -13.58 -24.63
N GLU A 151 6.64 -13.53 -23.62
CA GLU A 151 5.42 -14.32 -23.36
C GLU A 151 4.07 -13.54 -23.19
N LEU A 152 4.02 -12.23 -23.46
CA LEU A 152 2.75 -11.52 -23.74
C LEU A 152 2.90 -10.65 -25.00
N PRO A 153 1.85 -10.50 -25.83
CA PRO A 153 1.91 -9.68 -27.04
C PRO A 153 1.94 -8.18 -26.70
N GLY A 154 3.14 -7.59 -26.61
CA GLY A 154 3.35 -6.17 -26.41
C GLY A 154 3.16 -5.33 -27.68
N SER A 155 2.54 -4.14 -27.57
CA SER A 155 2.44 -3.19 -28.70
C SER A 155 3.44 -2.05 -28.54
N PHE A 156 3.99 -1.57 -29.65
CA PHE A 156 4.90 -0.42 -29.68
C PHE A 156 4.72 0.41 -30.94
N THR A 157 5.15 1.66 -30.86
CA THR A 157 5.00 2.65 -31.91
C THR A 157 6.21 2.71 -32.83
N GLN A 158 6.05 3.27 -34.02
CA GLN A 158 7.16 3.71 -34.86
C GLN A 158 7.96 4.79 -34.10
N PRO A 159 9.29 4.85 -34.28
CA PRO A 159 10.09 5.93 -33.74
C PRO A 159 9.76 7.24 -34.46
N ILE A 160 9.58 8.32 -33.70
CA ILE A 160 9.38 9.68 -34.25
C ILE A 160 10.41 10.65 -33.66
N PRO A 161 10.92 11.64 -34.42
CA PRO A 161 11.90 12.59 -33.89
C PRO A 161 11.29 13.53 -32.85
N LEU A 162 11.89 13.63 -31.65
CA LEU A 162 11.43 14.57 -30.61
C LEU A 162 11.52 16.02 -31.09
N GLY A 163 12.58 16.37 -31.84
CA GLY A 163 12.78 17.69 -32.42
C GLY A 163 11.70 18.14 -33.40
N LYS A 164 10.88 17.23 -33.94
CA LYS A 164 9.69 17.58 -34.73
C LYS A 164 8.70 18.44 -33.94
N PHE A 165 8.61 18.22 -32.63
CA PHE A 165 7.58 18.82 -31.76
C PHE A 165 8.09 20.03 -30.98
N VAL A 166 9.40 20.13 -30.76
CA VAL A 166 10.00 21.20 -29.94
C VAL A 166 10.94 22.12 -30.72
N GLY A 167 11.41 21.72 -31.91
CA GLY A 167 12.46 22.45 -32.61
C GLY A 167 13.80 22.35 -31.89
N ASP A 168 14.63 23.39 -32.00
CA ASP A 168 15.90 23.47 -31.29
C ASP A 168 15.66 23.75 -29.80
N LEU A 169 16.31 22.99 -28.92
CA LEU A 169 16.28 23.25 -27.49
C LEU A 169 17.32 24.32 -27.13
N PRO A 170 16.92 25.46 -26.52
CA PRO A 170 17.85 26.47 -26.05
C PRO A 170 18.62 26.00 -24.82
N ALA A 171 19.85 26.49 -24.66
CA ALA A 171 20.64 26.25 -23.47
C ALA A 171 20.02 26.90 -22.23
N GLY A 172 20.00 26.17 -21.11
CA GLY A 172 19.72 26.71 -19.78
C GLY A 172 18.26 27.08 -19.51
N ARG A 173 17.29 26.54 -20.27
CA ARG A 173 15.86 26.85 -20.13
C ARG A 173 15.00 25.60 -20.20
N TRP A 174 13.98 25.54 -19.36
CA TRP A 174 12.92 24.54 -19.45
C TRP A 174 12.00 24.84 -20.64
N VAL A 175 11.75 23.83 -21.46
CA VAL A 175 10.81 23.87 -22.58
C VAL A 175 9.88 22.67 -22.47
N GLN A 176 8.57 22.91 -22.52
CA GLN A 176 7.58 21.83 -22.52
C GLN A 176 7.37 21.34 -23.95
N VAL A 177 7.63 20.06 -24.18
CA VAL A 177 7.27 19.38 -25.43
C VAL A 177 5.83 18.90 -25.33
N ARG A 178 5.03 19.13 -26.37
CA ARG A 178 3.68 18.58 -26.54
C ARG A 178 3.66 17.67 -27.75
N ILE A 179 3.34 16.40 -27.54
CA ILE A 179 3.28 15.38 -28.59
C ILE A 179 1.86 14.81 -28.62
N PRO A 180 1.05 15.11 -29.66
CA PRO A 180 -0.25 14.47 -29.82
C PRO A 180 -0.08 12.95 -29.93
N LEU A 181 -0.79 12.18 -29.11
CA LEU A 181 -0.67 10.72 -29.08
C LEU A 181 -1.08 10.08 -30.41
N ALA A 182 -1.92 10.75 -31.19
CA ALA A 182 -2.34 10.34 -32.53
C ALA A 182 -1.20 10.35 -33.59
N GLU A 183 -0.07 11.02 -33.31
CA GLU A 183 1.11 11.00 -34.19
C GLU A 183 1.85 9.66 -34.12
N PHE A 184 1.69 8.92 -33.04
CA PHE A 184 2.33 7.62 -32.86
C PHE A 184 1.58 6.54 -33.65
N ARG A 185 2.19 6.10 -34.74
CA ARG A 185 1.70 4.95 -35.52
C ARG A 185 2.22 3.66 -34.92
N THR A 186 1.37 2.65 -34.82
CA THR A 186 1.79 1.31 -34.42
C THR A 186 2.86 0.74 -35.36
N ALA A 187 3.92 0.16 -34.80
CA ALA A 187 4.95 -0.60 -35.52
C ALA A 187 4.88 -2.11 -35.23
N SER A 188 4.27 -2.49 -34.11
CA SER A 188 3.99 -3.89 -33.76
C SER A 188 2.83 -4.49 -34.55
N ILE A 189 2.68 -5.82 -34.49
CA ILE A 189 1.52 -6.53 -35.07
C ILE A 189 0.22 -6.30 -34.28
N TYR A 190 0.31 -5.82 -33.03
CA TYR A 190 -0.81 -5.42 -32.18
C TYR A 190 -0.90 -3.90 -32.11
N ALA A 191 -2.13 -3.38 -32.06
CA ALA A 191 -2.37 -1.94 -32.00
C ALA A 191 -1.97 -1.38 -30.63
N PHE A 192 -1.09 -0.36 -30.65
CA PHE A 192 -0.73 0.41 -29.46
C PHE A 192 -1.94 1.17 -28.90
N LYS A 193 -2.09 1.10 -27.57
CA LYS A 193 -3.18 1.77 -26.84
C LYS A 193 -2.60 2.80 -25.86
N PRO A 194 -2.68 4.11 -26.17
CA PRO A 194 -2.07 5.15 -25.33
C PRO A 194 -2.57 5.18 -23.88
N GLN A 195 -3.83 4.81 -23.64
CA GLN A 195 -4.39 4.73 -22.29
C GLN A 195 -3.68 3.71 -21.39
N TYR A 196 -2.96 2.74 -21.98
CA TYR A 196 -2.20 1.71 -21.26
C TYR A 196 -0.68 1.91 -21.40
N LEU A 197 -0.23 3.13 -21.71
CA LEU A 197 1.19 3.46 -21.82
C LEU A 197 1.99 2.91 -20.62
N GLN A 198 2.98 2.07 -20.90
CA GLN A 198 3.87 1.47 -19.90
C GLN A 198 5.27 2.06 -20.01
N ASN A 199 5.81 2.16 -21.23
CA ASN A 199 7.20 2.52 -21.46
C ASN A 199 7.32 3.70 -22.43
N ILE A 200 8.19 4.65 -22.10
CA ILE A 200 8.68 5.69 -23.00
C ILE A 200 10.15 5.40 -23.28
N ILE A 201 10.46 5.17 -24.55
CA ILE A 201 11.79 4.76 -25.00
C ILE A 201 12.39 5.87 -25.85
N PHE A 202 13.53 6.39 -25.44
CA PHE A 202 14.36 7.31 -26.20
C PHE A 202 15.40 6.50 -26.96
N LEU A 203 15.50 6.73 -28.27
CA LEU A 203 16.43 6.05 -29.16
C LEU A 203 17.39 7.06 -29.80
N GLN A 204 18.56 6.56 -30.20
CA GLN A 204 19.52 7.32 -30.96
C GLN A 204 18.89 8.01 -32.19
N GLY A 205 19.04 9.33 -32.25
CA GLY A 205 18.73 10.17 -33.41
C GLY A 205 19.90 10.29 -34.40
N ARG A 206 20.14 11.50 -34.91
CA ARG A 206 21.29 11.77 -35.80
C ARG A 206 22.62 11.53 -35.07
N ALA A 207 23.58 10.95 -35.78
CA ALA A 207 24.94 10.77 -35.29
C ALA A 207 25.83 11.98 -35.63
N ASP A 208 25.83 12.98 -34.76
CA ASP A 208 26.63 14.21 -34.89
C ASP A 208 27.98 14.12 -34.16
N GLY A 209 28.20 13.07 -33.37
CA GLY A 209 29.42 12.85 -32.60
C GLY A 209 29.59 13.80 -31.41
N VAL A 210 28.57 14.58 -31.03
CA VAL A 210 28.62 15.52 -29.91
C VAL A 210 28.00 14.88 -28.67
N ARG A 211 28.55 15.18 -27.49
CA ARG A 211 27.96 14.78 -26.21
C ARG A 211 26.85 15.75 -25.85
N HIS A 212 25.64 15.22 -25.69
CA HIS A 212 24.44 15.97 -25.33
C HIS A 212 23.96 15.57 -23.94
N THR A 213 23.35 16.52 -23.22
CA THR A 213 22.68 16.28 -21.94
C THR A 213 21.28 16.86 -22.02
N LEU A 214 20.29 16.07 -21.63
CA LEU A 214 18.90 16.45 -21.52
C LEU A 214 18.38 16.03 -20.15
N ILE A 215 17.74 16.94 -19.44
CA ILE A 215 17.04 16.64 -18.20
C ILE A 215 15.56 16.58 -18.53
N LEU A 216 14.93 15.49 -18.12
CA LEU A 216 13.52 15.19 -18.33
C LEU A 216 12.81 15.29 -16.99
N ASP A 217 11.67 15.99 -16.98
CA ASP A 217 10.85 16.12 -15.78
C ASP A 217 9.37 16.21 -16.17
N GLU A 218 8.49 15.93 -15.20
CA GLU A 218 7.03 16.04 -15.30
C GLU A 218 6.48 15.50 -16.63
N ILE A 219 6.71 14.21 -16.84
CA ILE A 219 6.16 13.48 -17.97
C ILE A 219 4.69 13.19 -17.67
N SER A 220 3.79 13.68 -18.51
CA SER A 220 2.35 13.55 -18.28
C SER A 220 1.54 13.28 -19.55
N VAL A 221 0.37 12.68 -19.39
CA VAL A 221 -0.65 12.53 -20.42
C VAL A 221 -1.86 13.38 -20.03
N ASP A 222 -2.23 14.32 -20.90
CA ASP A 222 -3.35 15.23 -20.65
C ASP A 222 -3.93 15.71 -22.01
N ASP A 223 -5.12 16.31 -22.01
CA ASP A 223 -5.71 16.90 -23.22
C ASP A 223 -5.05 18.24 -23.60
N GLY A 224 -4.15 18.73 -22.74
CA GLY A 224 -3.82 20.14 -22.67
C GLY A 224 -4.98 20.88 -22.01
N SER A 225 -4.76 22.09 -21.49
CA SER A 225 -5.87 22.81 -20.87
C SER A 225 -7.02 23.03 -21.87
N ALA A 226 -8.24 23.15 -21.36
CA ALA A 226 -9.21 24.08 -21.93
C ALA A 226 -8.54 25.47 -21.97
N GLN A 227 -7.69 25.68 -22.97
CA GLN A 227 -6.56 26.62 -22.97
C GLN A 227 -6.97 28.10 -22.88
N ASP A 228 -8.26 28.41 -23.00
CA ASP A 228 -8.77 29.77 -23.14
C ASP A 228 -9.81 30.20 -22.08
N LYS A 229 -10.09 29.38 -21.04
CA LYS A 229 -11.20 29.68 -20.10
C LYS A 229 -10.91 29.54 -18.60
N ALA A 230 -9.68 29.23 -18.18
CA ALA A 230 -9.35 29.25 -16.76
C ALA A 230 -9.29 30.71 -16.26
N PRO A 231 -9.99 31.05 -15.15
CA PRO A 231 -9.93 32.40 -14.60
C PRO A 231 -8.49 32.77 -14.26
N THR A 232 -8.11 34.00 -14.58
CA THR A 232 -6.84 34.65 -14.24
C THR A 232 -6.63 34.85 -12.72
N ASP A 233 -7.49 34.27 -11.89
CA ASP A 233 -7.46 34.47 -10.45
C ASP A 233 -6.14 33.93 -9.87
N ALA A 234 -5.59 34.67 -8.91
CA ALA A 234 -4.38 34.27 -8.22
C ALA A 234 -4.66 32.99 -7.41
N LEU A 235 -3.77 32.00 -7.51
CA LEU A 235 -3.90 30.79 -6.73
C LEU A 235 -3.84 31.13 -5.23
N PRO A 236 -4.73 30.56 -4.40
CA PRO A 236 -4.78 30.85 -2.98
C PRO A 236 -3.51 30.37 -2.27
N THR A 237 -2.91 31.24 -1.46
CA THR A 237 -1.77 30.88 -0.62
C THR A 237 -2.19 29.94 0.52
N PRO A 238 -1.46 28.82 0.76
CA PRO A 238 -1.68 27.94 1.90
C PRO A 238 -1.67 28.68 3.25
N LYS A 239 -2.58 28.27 4.14
CA LYS A 239 -2.76 28.88 5.47
C LYS A 239 -2.38 27.89 6.57
N ASN A 240 -2.17 28.45 7.78
CA ASN A 240 -1.89 27.70 9.00
C ASN A 240 -0.75 26.68 8.85
N VAL A 241 0.29 27.06 8.13
CA VAL A 241 1.51 26.25 8.01
C VAL A 241 2.15 26.11 9.38
N LYS A 242 2.34 24.86 9.81
CA LYS A 242 2.94 24.47 11.10
C LYS A 242 4.09 23.51 10.83
N ALA A 243 5.14 23.62 11.64
CA ALA A 243 6.29 22.73 11.61
C ALA A 243 6.44 22.04 12.97
N THR A 244 6.64 20.73 12.99
CA THR A 244 6.85 19.93 14.21
C THR A 244 8.16 19.16 14.09
N GLY A 245 9.09 19.40 15.01
CA GLY A 245 10.41 18.78 14.99
C GLY A 245 10.46 17.47 15.76
N TYR A 246 11.05 16.45 15.13
CA TYR A 246 11.26 15.11 15.67
C TYR A 246 12.76 14.80 15.83
N ASP A 247 13.12 13.51 15.87
CA ASP A 247 14.49 13.03 16.05
C ASP A 247 15.41 13.35 14.86
N ARG A 248 14.96 13.05 13.64
CA ARG A 248 15.72 13.28 12.40
C ARG A 248 14.96 14.01 11.30
N HIS A 249 13.67 14.28 11.49
CA HIS A 249 12.85 14.95 10.49
C HIS A 249 11.99 16.04 11.12
N ILE A 250 11.48 16.93 10.26
CA ILE A 250 10.46 17.90 10.62
C ILE A 250 9.23 17.62 9.76
N GLU A 251 8.07 17.55 10.41
CA GLU A 251 6.80 17.48 9.70
C GLU A 251 6.23 18.87 9.49
N VAL A 252 5.87 19.17 8.25
CA VAL A 252 5.18 20.39 7.86
C VAL A 252 3.73 20.05 7.57
N GLN A 253 2.79 20.81 8.13
CA GLN A 253 1.34 20.63 7.95
C GLN A 253 0.70 21.96 7.59
N TRP A 254 -0.40 21.92 6.84
CA TRP A 254 -1.15 23.11 6.42
C TRP A 254 -2.64 22.81 6.28
N ASP A 255 -3.46 23.85 6.17
CA ASP A 255 -4.89 23.68 5.90
C ASP A 255 -5.12 23.25 4.43
N PRO A 256 -6.13 22.41 4.15
CA PRO A 256 -6.53 22.09 2.79
C PRO A 256 -6.86 23.36 2.00
N VAL A 257 -6.41 23.39 0.74
CA VAL A 257 -6.75 24.44 -0.22
C VAL A 257 -7.82 23.90 -1.17
N ASP A 258 -9.03 24.46 -1.11
CA ASP A 258 -10.11 24.14 -2.05
C ASP A 258 -9.99 25.02 -3.29
N SER A 259 -9.38 24.48 -4.34
CA SER A 259 -9.30 25.11 -5.65
C SER A 259 -9.40 24.06 -6.75
N ALA A 260 -10.28 24.28 -7.72
CA ALA A 260 -10.42 23.41 -8.89
C ALA A 260 -9.16 23.36 -9.77
N THR A 261 -8.29 24.37 -9.65
CA THR A 261 -7.02 24.45 -10.40
C THR A 261 -5.82 23.94 -9.60
N LEU A 262 -6.00 23.50 -8.34
CA LEU A 262 -4.91 22.96 -7.53
C LEU A 262 -4.32 21.71 -8.19
N GLY A 263 -3.06 21.81 -8.60
CA GLY A 263 -2.30 20.67 -9.12
C GLY A 263 -1.53 19.95 -8.02
N ARG A 264 -0.89 20.71 -7.12
CA ARG A 264 -0.02 20.20 -6.05
C ARG A 264 0.33 21.29 -5.03
N TYR A 265 0.86 20.87 -3.89
CA TYR A 265 1.62 21.74 -2.98
C TYR A 265 3.11 21.66 -3.29
N VAL A 266 3.83 22.76 -3.12
CA VAL A 266 5.29 22.84 -3.23
C VAL A 266 5.85 23.30 -1.88
N ILE A 267 6.75 22.50 -1.31
CA ILE A 267 7.33 22.72 0.01
C ILE A 267 8.70 23.34 -0.17
N TYR A 268 8.91 24.47 0.50
CA TYR A 268 10.16 25.20 0.52
C TYR A 268 10.79 25.16 1.90
N ARG A 269 12.12 25.03 1.95
CA ARG A 269 12.90 25.00 3.18
C ARG A 269 14.00 26.05 3.17
N SER A 270 14.25 26.64 4.34
CA SER A 270 15.43 27.45 4.63
C SER A 270 16.14 26.94 5.88
N LEU A 271 17.44 26.65 5.75
CA LEU A 271 18.29 26.26 6.89
C LEU A 271 19.00 27.47 7.53
N ASP A 272 19.10 28.59 6.81
CA ASP A 272 19.74 29.83 7.28
C ASP A 272 18.73 30.94 7.63
N GLY A 273 17.44 30.68 7.41
CA GLY A 273 16.34 31.63 7.60
C GLY A 273 16.27 32.73 6.53
N LYS A 274 17.07 32.64 5.46
CA LYS A 274 17.14 33.65 4.40
C LYS A 274 16.61 33.09 3.08
N ALA A 275 17.33 32.12 2.50
CA ALA A 275 16.98 31.55 1.21
C ALA A 275 16.07 30.33 1.39
N PHE A 276 14.95 30.32 0.68
CA PHE A 276 14.00 29.21 0.66
C PHE A 276 14.17 28.43 -0.63
N GLU A 277 14.56 27.16 -0.53
CA GLU A 277 14.74 26.24 -1.65
C GLU A 277 13.58 25.24 -1.69
N PRO A 278 13.05 24.91 -2.88
CA PRO A 278 12.04 23.87 -3.02
C PRO A 278 12.65 22.49 -2.72
N ILE A 279 12.00 21.71 -1.86
CA ILE A 279 12.51 20.40 -1.39
C ILE A 279 11.59 19.22 -1.70
N GLY A 280 10.34 19.47 -2.05
CA GLY A 280 9.41 18.42 -2.44
C GLY A 280 8.03 18.95 -2.77
N ILE A 281 7.19 18.04 -3.27
CA ILE A 281 5.79 18.31 -3.56
C ILE A 281 4.88 17.41 -2.71
N GLN A 282 3.60 17.80 -2.63
CA GLN A 282 2.54 16.92 -2.14
C GLN A 282 1.30 17.00 -3.02
N LEU A 283 0.58 15.89 -3.08
CA LEU A 283 -0.65 15.78 -3.84
C LEU A 283 -1.79 16.58 -3.17
N PRO A 284 -2.81 17.02 -3.93
CA PRO A 284 -3.87 17.89 -3.42
C PRO A 284 -4.55 17.41 -2.13
N ASP A 285 -4.70 16.08 -1.95
CA ASP A 285 -5.37 15.48 -0.80
C ASP A 285 -4.41 15.16 0.37
N THR A 286 -3.14 15.54 0.25
CA THR A 286 -2.12 15.36 1.29
C THR A 286 -1.63 16.71 1.79
N HIS A 287 -1.97 17.03 3.04
CA HIS A 287 -1.67 18.34 3.65
C HIS A 287 -0.51 18.27 4.66
N ARG A 288 0.42 17.36 4.40
CA ARG A 288 1.52 17.01 5.28
C ARG A 288 2.75 16.65 4.45
N TYR A 289 3.93 17.08 4.88
CA TYR A 289 5.20 16.70 4.28
C TYR A 289 6.22 16.35 5.37
N SER A 290 7.00 15.30 5.16
CA SER A 290 8.06 14.85 6.07
C SER A 290 9.42 15.24 5.50
N ASP A 291 10.05 16.27 6.05
CA ASP A 291 11.40 16.68 5.66
C ASP A 291 12.45 15.98 6.51
N PHE A 292 13.11 14.96 5.94
CA PHE A 292 14.11 14.17 6.65
C PHE A 292 15.49 14.87 6.61
N LEU A 293 15.93 15.38 7.76
CA LEU A 293 17.16 16.16 7.92
C LEU A 293 18.38 15.32 8.34
N GLY A 294 18.17 14.07 8.76
CA GLY A 294 19.23 13.09 9.03
C GLY A 294 20.01 13.27 10.33
N LYS A 295 19.71 14.31 11.13
CA LYS A 295 20.36 14.54 12.43
C LYS A 295 19.53 15.43 13.36
N ALA A 296 19.79 15.31 14.66
CA ALA A 296 19.27 16.23 15.68
C ALA A 296 19.97 17.60 15.63
N GLY A 297 19.36 18.61 16.27
CA GLY A 297 19.94 19.94 16.42
C GLY A 297 19.87 20.80 15.15
N VAL A 298 19.04 20.42 14.18
CA VAL A 298 18.85 21.19 12.94
C VAL A 298 17.57 21.99 13.06
N THR A 299 17.70 23.31 12.99
CA THR A 299 16.56 24.22 12.84
C THR A 299 16.33 24.48 11.36
N ALA A 300 15.07 24.39 10.93
CA ALA A 300 14.67 24.72 9.59
C ALA A 300 13.37 25.53 9.61
N GLN A 301 13.23 26.40 8.61
CA GLN A 301 12.01 27.14 8.33
C GLN A 301 11.37 26.63 7.06
N TYR A 302 10.04 26.60 7.02
CA TYR A 302 9.26 26.05 5.94
C TYR A 302 8.23 27.05 5.46
N LYS A 303 8.04 27.10 4.14
CA LYS A 303 6.93 27.76 3.48
C LYS A 303 6.30 26.81 2.49
N VAL A 304 5.01 26.97 2.25
CA VAL A 304 4.25 26.16 1.30
C VAL A 304 3.62 27.08 0.27
N ALA A 305 3.67 26.68 -0.99
CA ALA A 305 2.87 27.26 -2.07
C ALA A 305 1.97 26.19 -2.66
N VAL A 306 0.95 26.62 -3.40
CA VAL A 306 0.27 25.74 -4.34
C VAL A 306 0.79 26.01 -5.74
N SER A 307 0.79 24.97 -6.58
CA SER A 307 1.00 25.07 -8.01
C SER A 307 -0.20 24.49 -8.74
N ASP A 308 -0.65 25.15 -9.80
CA ASP A 308 -1.61 24.56 -10.72
C ASP A 308 -0.95 23.53 -11.66
N ARG A 309 -1.76 22.88 -12.51
CA ARG A 309 -1.27 21.95 -13.55
C ARG A 309 -0.43 22.65 -14.64
N GLN A 310 -0.35 23.99 -14.64
CA GLN A 310 0.47 24.80 -15.53
C GLN A 310 1.73 25.34 -14.85
N TYR A 311 2.07 24.83 -13.66
CA TYR A 311 3.28 25.20 -12.91
C TYR A 311 3.29 26.66 -12.44
N LYS A 312 2.16 27.37 -12.55
CA LYS A 312 2.01 28.70 -11.96
C LYS A 312 1.81 28.51 -10.46
N GLN A 313 2.60 29.24 -9.68
CA GLN A 313 2.57 29.13 -8.22
C GLN A 313 1.83 30.30 -7.57
N SER A 314 1.22 30.03 -6.41
CA SER A 314 0.78 31.06 -5.48
C SER A 314 1.97 31.80 -4.86
N PRO A 315 1.77 32.96 -4.20
CA PRO A 315 2.72 33.45 -3.21
C PRO A 315 2.99 32.38 -2.14
N LEU A 316 4.22 32.37 -1.59
CA LEU A 316 4.60 31.49 -0.49
C LEU A 316 3.81 31.85 0.79
N SER A 317 3.48 30.84 1.58
CA SER A 317 2.86 31.01 2.91
C SER A 317 3.76 31.80 3.88
N ASN A 318 3.20 32.12 5.04
CA ASN A 318 4.01 32.48 6.21
C ASN A 318 4.96 31.34 6.57
N ALA A 319 6.13 31.69 7.10
CA ALA A 319 7.13 30.71 7.51
C ALA A 319 6.71 30.03 8.81
N ALA A 320 6.88 28.71 8.87
CA ALA A 320 6.82 27.91 10.09
C ALA A 320 8.23 27.40 10.41
N SER A 321 8.62 27.36 11.68
CA SER A 321 9.97 26.91 12.09
C SER A 321 9.86 25.80 13.12
N ALA A 322 10.74 24.81 13.01
CA ALA A 322 10.95 23.81 14.06
C ALA A 322 12.42 23.39 14.10
N SER A 323 12.79 22.65 15.14
CA SER A 323 14.12 22.09 15.31
C SER A 323 14.05 20.60 15.61
N THR A 324 14.94 19.82 15.03
CA THR A 324 15.13 18.42 15.43
C THR A 324 15.85 18.31 16.76
N ARG A 325 15.57 17.28 17.54
CA ARG A 325 16.27 16.97 18.80
C ARG A 325 16.34 15.47 19.01
N GLU A 326 17.33 14.97 19.73
CA GLU A 326 17.35 13.55 20.09
C GLU A 326 16.08 13.15 20.85
N PHE A 327 15.49 12.03 20.42
CA PHE A 327 14.37 11.37 21.08
C PHE A 327 14.87 10.18 21.90
N THR A 328 14.21 9.97 23.02
CA THR A 328 14.24 8.70 23.76
C THR A 328 13.54 7.60 22.97
N ASP A 329 13.79 6.35 23.34
CA ASP A 329 13.15 5.19 22.73
C ASP A 329 11.62 5.25 22.82
N ASP A 330 11.08 5.77 23.93
CA ASP A 330 9.63 5.92 24.12
C ASP A 330 9.02 6.99 23.19
N GLU A 331 9.74 8.10 22.99
CA GLU A 331 9.35 9.15 22.03
C GLU A 331 9.45 8.65 20.59
N LEU A 332 10.50 7.89 20.25
CA LEU A 332 10.66 7.25 18.95
C LEU A 332 9.50 6.30 18.66
N LEU A 333 9.12 5.44 19.61
CA LEU A 333 7.99 4.52 19.45
C LEU A 333 6.67 5.26 19.29
N THR A 334 6.46 6.33 20.07
CA THR A 334 5.25 7.16 19.95
C THR A 334 5.17 7.83 18.58
N MET A 335 6.29 8.33 18.06
CA MET A 335 6.41 8.88 16.70
C MET A 335 6.11 7.81 15.64
N LEU A 336 6.67 6.61 15.76
CA LEU A 336 6.42 5.50 14.84
C LEU A 336 4.95 5.08 14.81
N GLN A 337 4.34 4.91 15.98
CA GLN A 337 2.92 4.60 16.09
C GLN A 337 2.06 5.72 15.49
N ALA A 338 2.37 6.99 15.76
CA ALA A 338 1.62 8.12 15.20
C ALA A 338 1.72 8.18 13.67
N ALA A 339 2.91 7.98 13.11
CA ALA A 339 3.14 8.01 11.67
C ALA A 339 2.38 6.87 10.97
N CYS A 340 2.54 5.63 11.45
CA CYS A 340 1.84 4.47 10.89
C CYS A 340 0.32 4.56 11.06
N PHE A 341 -0.17 5.08 12.20
CA PHE A 341 -1.59 5.28 12.48
C PHE A 341 -2.28 6.17 11.44
N ARG A 342 -1.60 7.20 10.91
CA ARG A 342 -2.18 8.12 9.94
C ARG A 342 -2.65 7.43 8.65
N TYR A 343 -2.06 6.29 8.28
CA TYR A 343 -2.56 5.49 7.15
C TYR A 343 -4.03 5.11 7.35
N TYR A 344 -4.42 4.74 8.57
CA TYR A 344 -5.77 4.30 8.95
C TYR A 344 -6.68 5.45 9.38
N TRP A 345 -6.13 6.64 9.57
CA TRP A 345 -6.87 7.82 9.97
C TRP A 345 -7.10 8.79 8.81
N GLU A 346 -6.01 9.37 8.29
CA GLU A 346 -5.98 10.34 7.20
C GLU A 346 -6.06 9.63 5.83
N GLY A 347 -5.42 8.46 5.72
CA GLY A 347 -5.40 7.65 4.49
C GLY A 347 -6.60 6.69 4.29
N ALA A 348 -7.52 6.64 5.26
CA ALA A 348 -8.70 5.78 5.17
C ALA A 348 -9.63 6.21 4.02
N ASP A 349 -10.41 5.26 3.51
CA ASP A 349 -11.43 5.58 2.52
C ASP A 349 -12.47 6.56 3.08
N LEU A 350 -12.77 7.60 2.29
CA LEU A 350 -13.60 8.71 2.72
C LEU A 350 -15.07 8.34 2.87
N HIS A 351 -15.55 7.26 2.26
CA HIS A 351 -16.96 6.88 2.28
C HIS A 351 -17.26 5.88 3.39
N SER A 352 -16.46 4.83 3.48
CA SER A 352 -16.60 3.74 4.44
C SER A 352 -15.87 4.00 5.76
N GLY A 353 -14.80 4.81 5.74
CA GLY A 353 -13.83 4.87 6.85
C GLY A 353 -12.96 3.61 6.98
N MET A 354 -13.12 2.64 6.07
CA MET A 354 -12.34 1.42 5.99
C MET A 354 -10.93 1.70 5.46
N THR A 355 -10.07 0.69 5.54
CA THR A 355 -8.67 0.77 5.17
C THR A 355 -8.48 0.43 3.70
N ARG A 356 -7.75 1.28 2.97
CA ARG A 356 -7.30 0.98 1.60
C ARG A 356 -6.24 -0.11 1.60
N GLU A 357 -6.20 -0.92 0.55
CA GLU A 357 -5.16 -1.95 0.39
C GLU A 357 -3.75 -1.37 0.40
N SER A 358 -3.51 -0.34 -0.42
CA SER A 358 -2.24 0.37 -0.49
C SER A 358 -2.44 1.85 -0.81
N ILE A 359 -1.46 2.67 -0.43
CA ILE A 359 -1.41 4.10 -0.76
C ILE A 359 -0.03 4.43 -1.32
N PRO A 360 0.08 5.00 -2.53
CA PRO A 360 -0.97 5.06 -3.56
C PRO A 360 -1.37 3.65 -4.07
N GLY A 361 -2.64 3.49 -4.41
CA GLY A 361 -3.22 2.26 -4.98
C GLY A 361 -4.45 2.61 -5.81
N ASP A 362 -5.37 1.66 -6.01
CA ASP A 362 -6.72 1.97 -6.49
C ASP A 362 -7.56 2.49 -5.31
N ASP A 363 -7.86 3.78 -5.32
CA ASP A 363 -8.53 4.48 -4.23
C ASP A 363 -9.95 3.95 -3.92
N ARG A 364 -10.54 3.13 -4.81
CA ARG A 364 -11.85 2.47 -4.58
C ARG A 364 -11.73 1.24 -3.68
N ILE A 365 -10.58 0.57 -3.69
CA ILE A 365 -10.41 -0.72 -3.03
C ILE A 365 -10.19 -0.52 -1.53
N THR A 366 -11.08 -1.09 -0.74
CA THR A 366 -10.90 -1.29 0.70
C THR A 366 -10.65 -2.77 0.98
N ALA A 367 -9.71 -3.06 1.88
CA ALA A 367 -9.29 -4.41 2.22
C ALA A 367 -9.78 -4.79 3.63
N THR A 368 -10.49 -5.92 3.73
CA THR A 368 -11.26 -6.31 4.91
C THR A 368 -10.38 -6.62 6.12
N GLY A 369 -9.35 -7.47 5.99
CA GLY A 369 -8.48 -7.81 7.11
C GLY A 369 -7.54 -6.68 7.49
N ALA A 370 -7.01 -5.93 6.51
CA ALA A 370 -6.30 -4.69 6.78
C ALA A 370 -7.16 -3.68 7.57
N SER A 371 -8.47 -3.64 7.29
CA SER A 371 -9.42 -2.82 8.07
C SER A 371 -9.61 -3.33 9.49
N GLY A 372 -9.58 -4.63 9.72
CA GLY A 372 -9.49 -5.21 11.07
C GLY A 372 -8.29 -4.70 11.86
N PHE A 373 -7.11 -4.71 11.25
CA PHE A 373 -5.90 -4.19 11.88
C PHE A 373 -5.97 -2.67 12.07
N GLY A 374 -6.55 -1.94 11.10
CA GLY A 374 -6.81 -0.50 11.21
C GLY A 374 -7.76 -0.12 12.35
N ILE A 375 -8.79 -0.94 12.61
CA ILE A 375 -9.69 -0.76 13.77
C ILE A 375 -8.93 -0.95 15.09
N ALA A 376 -8.03 -1.94 15.16
CA ALA A 376 -7.15 -2.09 16.32
C ALA A 376 -6.20 -0.88 16.47
N ALA A 377 -5.65 -0.36 15.37
CA ALA A 377 -4.85 0.86 15.36
C ALA A 377 -5.64 2.10 15.80
N LEU A 378 -6.95 2.17 15.53
CA LEU A 378 -7.85 3.21 16.02
C LEU A 378 -7.92 3.25 17.55
N MET A 379 -7.96 2.09 18.20
CA MET A 379 -7.89 2.00 19.67
C MET A 379 -6.57 2.58 20.20
N VAL A 380 -5.45 2.25 19.53
CA VAL A 380 -4.14 2.80 19.89
C VAL A 380 -4.12 4.32 19.69
N GLY A 381 -4.68 4.81 18.59
CA GLY A 381 -4.77 6.24 18.30
C GLY A 381 -5.52 7.02 19.38
N VAL A 382 -6.63 6.47 19.89
CA VAL A 382 -7.36 7.04 21.03
C VAL A 382 -6.54 6.94 22.31
N HIS A 383 -5.98 5.77 22.62
CA HIS A 383 -5.25 5.54 23.87
C HIS A 383 -3.99 6.41 23.99
N ARG A 384 -3.31 6.67 22.86
CA ARG A 384 -2.12 7.52 22.77
C ARG A 384 -2.44 9.00 22.56
N GLY A 385 -3.71 9.37 22.41
CA GLY A 385 -4.13 10.75 22.21
C GLY A 385 -3.76 11.34 20.84
N PHE A 386 -3.57 10.49 19.82
CA PHE A 386 -3.42 10.94 18.43
C PHE A 386 -4.75 11.47 17.89
N ILE A 387 -5.86 10.91 18.37
CA ILE A 387 -7.23 11.36 18.15
C ILE A 387 -7.99 11.32 19.48
N THR A 388 -9.10 12.04 19.57
CA THR A 388 -9.98 11.95 20.74
C THR A 388 -10.81 10.66 20.72
N ARG A 389 -11.37 10.28 21.86
CA ARG A 389 -12.26 9.11 21.94
C ARG A 389 -13.50 9.30 21.08
N GLU A 390 -14.05 10.51 21.05
CA GLU A 390 -15.23 10.87 20.25
C GLU A 390 -14.95 10.68 18.75
N GLN A 391 -13.78 11.12 18.28
CA GLN A 391 -13.34 10.88 16.90
C GLN A 391 -13.19 9.38 16.59
N GLY A 392 -12.68 8.61 17.55
CA GLY A 392 -12.61 7.15 17.45
C GLY A 392 -14.00 6.49 17.35
N VAL A 393 -14.93 6.89 18.20
CA VAL A 393 -16.32 6.39 18.21
C VAL A 393 -17.04 6.76 16.90
N GLU A 394 -16.87 7.99 16.42
CA GLU A 394 -17.44 8.44 15.14
C GLU A 394 -16.92 7.60 13.98
N ARG A 395 -15.60 7.39 13.90
CA ARG A 395 -14.99 6.56 12.86
C ARG A 395 -15.46 5.11 12.92
N LEU A 396 -15.49 4.51 14.11
CA LEU A 396 -15.96 3.14 14.28
C LEU A 396 -17.45 3.00 13.91
N THR A 397 -18.28 3.99 14.25
CA THR A 397 -19.70 4.05 13.87
C THR A 397 -19.88 4.04 12.36
N LYS A 398 -19.05 4.79 11.65
CA LYS A 398 -19.04 4.84 10.18
C LYS A 398 -18.65 3.49 9.57
N ILE A 399 -17.56 2.89 10.07
CA ILE A 399 -17.08 1.57 9.64
C ILE A 399 -18.16 0.50 9.85
N VAL A 400 -18.74 0.41 11.05
CA VAL A 400 -19.81 -0.55 11.36
C VAL A 400 -21.03 -0.31 10.48
N GLY A 401 -21.41 0.96 10.26
CA GLY A 401 -22.49 1.31 9.35
C GLY A 401 -22.26 0.86 7.92
N PHE A 402 -21.04 0.98 7.41
CA PHE A 402 -20.67 0.45 6.10
C PHE A 402 -20.78 -1.08 6.06
N LEU A 403 -20.20 -1.78 7.04
CA LEU A 403 -20.16 -3.25 7.09
C LEU A 403 -21.55 -3.89 7.22
N GLU A 404 -22.51 -3.21 7.84
CA GLU A 404 -23.91 -3.65 7.92
C GLU A 404 -24.62 -3.67 6.56
N HIS A 405 -24.16 -2.88 5.58
CA HIS A 405 -24.76 -2.75 4.26
C HIS A 405 -23.92 -3.37 3.14
N ALA A 406 -22.65 -3.67 3.42
CA ALA A 406 -21.75 -4.35 2.49
C ALA A 406 -22.24 -5.75 2.14
N ASP A 407 -21.81 -6.28 0.99
CA ASP A 407 -22.15 -7.64 0.57
C ASP A 407 -21.61 -8.66 1.59
N ARG A 408 -22.45 -9.63 1.98
CA ARG A 408 -22.11 -10.70 2.92
C ARG A 408 -22.42 -12.07 2.33
N TYR A 409 -21.58 -13.03 2.68
CA TYR A 409 -21.56 -14.38 2.13
C TYR A 409 -21.56 -15.39 3.26
N HIS A 410 -22.75 -15.85 3.64
CA HIS A 410 -22.93 -16.61 4.88
C HIS A 410 -22.34 -15.84 6.07
N GLY A 411 -22.67 -14.54 6.11
CA GLY A 411 -22.16 -13.60 7.11
C GLY A 411 -20.70 -13.18 6.96
N ALA A 412 -19.85 -13.87 6.22
CA ALA A 412 -18.49 -13.39 5.96
C ALA A 412 -18.48 -12.22 4.97
N TRP A 413 -17.43 -11.40 4.99
CA TRP A 413 -17.16 -10.39 3.96
C TRP A 413 -16.14 -10.92 2.97
N SER A 414 -16.10 -10.30 1.79
CA SER A 414 -15.06 -10.53 0.80
C SER A 414 -13.72 -9.94 1.22
N HIS A 415 -12.65 -10.35 0.54
CA HIS A 415 -11.32 -9.75 0.73
C HIS A 415 -11.34 -8.25 0.44
N TYR A 416 -11.88 -7.89 -0.72
CA TYR A 416 -11.92 -6.52 -1.22
C TYR A 416 -13.33 -6.06 -1.52
N MET A 417 -13.61 -4.82 -1.13
CA MET A 417 -14.86 -4.14 -1.42
C MET A 417 -14.60 -2.74 -1.97
N ASP A 418 -15.50 -2.27 -2.82
CA ASP A 418 -15.56 -0.87 -3.19
C ASP A 418 -15.99 -0.05 -1.97
N GLY A 419 -15.13 0.86 -1.51
CA GLY A 419 -15.35 1.63 -0.29
C GLY A 419 -16.55 2.57 -0.34
N SER A 420 -17.04 2.91 -1.54
CA SER A 420 -18.21 3.78 -1.71
C SER A 420 -19.54 3.02 -1.72
N THR A 421 -19.53 1.75 -2.15
CA THR A 421 -20.76 0.96 -2.36
C THR A 421 -20.90 -0.27 -1.47
N GLY A 422 -19.81 -0.76 -0.88
CA GLY A 422 -19.79 -2.04 -0.14
C GLY A 422 -19.90 -3.26 -1.04
N LYS A 423 -19.75 -3.10 -2.35
CA LYS A 423 -19.77 -4.21 -3.32
C LYS A 423 -18.44 -4.91 -3.40
N THR A 424 -18.48 -6.24 -3.41
CA THR A 424 -17.29 -7.07 -3.56
C THR A 424 -16.57 -6.79 -4.88
N MET A 425 -15.25 -6.71 -4.80
CA MET A 425 -14.36 -6.53 -5.95
C MET A 425 -13.47 -7.77 -6.11
N PRO A 426 -13.64 -8.58 -7.17
CA PRO A 426 -12.80 -9.77 -7.40
C PRO A 426 -11.42 -9.39 -7.95
N VAL A 427 -10.57 -8.86 -7.07
CA VAL A 427 -9.23 -8.34 -7.42
C VAL A 427 -8.23 -9.47 -7.66
N PHE A 428 -8.28 -10.55 -6.87
CA PHE A 428 -7.38 -11.70 -7.00
C PHE A 428 -7.80 -12.74 -8.04
N GLY A 429 -8.90 -12.48 -8.74
CA GLY A 429 -9.37 -13.30 -9.85
C GLY A 429 -10.87 -13.56 -9.76
N MET A 430 -11.44 -14.05 -10.86
CA MET A 430 -12.90 -14.20 -10.99
C MET A 430 -13.56 -15.16 -10.01
N PHE A 431 -12.80 -16.04 -9.35
CA PHE A 431 -13.32 -17.00 -8.37
C PHE A 431 -13.34 -16.46 -6.94
N ASP A 432 -12.61 -15.38 -6.67
CA ASP A 432 -12.59 -14.69 -5.39
C ASP A 432 -13.59 -13.52 -5.42
N ASP A 433 -14.86 -13.85 -5.63
CA ASP A 433 -15.99 -12.91 -5.76
C ASP A 433 -17.03 -13.09 -4.63
N GLY A 434 -16.62 -13.73 -3.54
CA GLY A 434 -17.45 -14.09 -2.40
C GLY A 434 -16.76 -13.84 -1.06
N GLY A 435 -17.08 -14.63 -0.06
CA GLY A 435 -16.52 -14.45 1.28
C GLY A 435 -15.09 -15.00 1.38
N ASP A 436 -14.22 -14.20 1.99
CA ASP A 436 -12.89 -14.56 2.44
C ASP A 436 -12.93 -14.69 3.97
N LEU A 437 -12.82 -15.92 4.47
CA LEU A 437 -12.94 -16.22 5.89
C LEU A 437 -11.72 -15.75 6.70
N VAL A 438 -10.54 -15.73 6.09
CA VAL A 438 -9.30 -15.29 6.75
C VAL A 438 -9.36 -13.78 6.96
N GLU A 439 -9.69 -13.01 5.93
CA GLU A 439 -9.86 -11.57 6.03
C GLU A 439 -11.03 -11.19 6.96
N THR A 440 -12.13 -11.95 6.91
CA THR A 440 -13.24 -11.81 7.87
C THR A 440 -12.78 -12.05 9.31
N SER A 441 -11.88 -13.00 9.55
CA SER A 441 -11.33 -13.25 10.88
C SER A 441 -10.41 -12.14 11.36
N PHE A 442 -9.61 -11.54 10.48
CA PHE A 442 -8.81 -10.37 10.79
C PHE A 442 -9.69 -9.15 11.11
N LEU A 443 -10.76 -8.93 10.33
CA LEU A 443 -11.76 -7.91 10.61
C LEU A 443 -12.41 -8.11 11.99
N MET A 444 -12.91 -9.31 12.26
CA MET A 444 -13.58 -9.64 13.52
C MET A 444 -12.64 -9.55 14.71
N GLN A 445 -11.36 -9.90 14.55
CA GLN A 445 -10.35 -9.70 15.59
C GLN A 445 -10.25 -8.22 16.01
N GLY A 446 -10.21 -7.30 15.05
CA GLY A 446 -10.21 -5.86 15.32
C GLY A 446 -11.52 -5.37 15.93
N LEU A 447 -12.66 -5.76 15.37
CA LEU A 447 -13.98 -5.37 15.84
C LEU A 447 -14.26 -5.84 17.27
N LEU A 448 -13.90 -7.08 17.63
CA LEU A 448 -14.10 -7.61 18.97
C LEU A 448 -13.18 -6.93 20.00
N ALA A 449 -11.96 -6.55 19.61
CA ALA A 449 -11.11 -5.73 20.47
C ALA A 449 -11.74 -4.34 20.70
N ALA A 450 -12.22 -3.70 19.63
CA ALA A 450 -12.85 -2.38 19.69
C ALA A 450 -14.18 -2.40 20.45
N ARG A 451 -14.98 -3.48 20.33
CA ARG A 451 -16.22 -3.71 21.07
C ARG A 451 -16.00 -3.57 22.58
N GLN A 452 -14.89 -4.11 23.09
CA GLN A 452 -14.54 -4.06 24.51
C GLN A 452 -13.93 -2.71 24.91
N TYR A 453 -13.17 -2.08 24.02
CA TYR A 453 -12.52 -0.79 24.29
C TYR A 453 -13.51 0.39 24.29
N PHE A 454 -14.46 0.39 23.36
CA PHE A 454 -15.53 1.39 23.22
C PHE A 454 -16.82 0.92 23.92
N HIS A 455 -16.69 0.55 25.19
CA HIS A 455 -17.78 0.07 26.04
C HIS A 455 -18.08 1.01 27.21
N GLY A 456 -18.40 2.26 26.90
CA GLY A 456 -18.89 3.27 27.85
C GLY A 456 -20.40 3.17 28.10
N SER A 457 -20.88 3.88 29.12
CA SER A 457 -22.31 3.94 29.50
C SER A 457 -23.15 4.92 28.69
N ASN A 458 -22.63 5.40 27.55
CA ASN A 458 -23.37 6.31 26.68
C ASN A 458 -24.06 5.52 25.56
N GLU A 459 -25.18 6.04 25.06
CA GLU A 459 -26.03 5.35 24.08
C GLU A 459 -25.28 4.98 22.79
N THR A 460 -24.32 5.81 22.36
CA THR A 460 -23.54 5.57 21.14
C THR A 460 -22.62 4.36 21.28
N GLU A 461 -21.87 4.26 22.38
CA GLU A 461 -20.98 3.13 22.65
C GLU A 461 -21.76 1.85 22.96
N GLU A 462 -22.88 1.93 23.69
CA GLU A 462 -23.79 0.79 23.86
C GLU A 462 -24.37 0.29 22.52
N SER A 463 -24.73 1.22 21.64
CA SER A 463 -25.23 0.89 20.29
C SER A 463 -24.15 0.22 19.45
N LEU A 464 -22.92 0.75 19.47
CA LEU A 464 -21.77 0.12 18.81
C LEU A 464 -21.51 -1.29 19.33
N TYR A 465 -21.54 -1.50 20.64
CA TYR A 465 -21.38 -2.82 21.24
C TYR A 465 -22.40 -3.83 20.69
N ARG A 466 -23.68 -3.43 20.64
CA ARG A 466 -24.78 -4.28 20.13
C ARG A 466 -24.63 -4.56 18.63
N ARG A 467 -24.29 -3.54 17.83
CA ARG A 467 -24.13 -3.66 16.37
C ARG A 467 -22.95 -4.54 16.01
N ILE A 468 -21.81 -4.37 16.67
CA ILE A 468 -20.64 -5.24 16.48
C ILE A 468 -20.97 -6.68 16.90
N SER A 469 -21.67 -6.87 18.03
CA SER A 469 -22.11 -8.20 18.46
C SER A 469 -23.00 -8.86 17.39
N ASN A 470 -23.95 -8.13 16.81
CA ASN A 470 -24.79 -8.64 15.73
C ASN A 470 -23.97 -9.01 14.47
N LEU A 471 -23.00 -8.18 14.08
CA LEU A 471 -22.11 -8.49 12.96
C LEU A 471 -21.31 -9.78 13.22
N TRP A 472 -20.79 -9.95 14.43
CA TRP A 472 -20.05 -11.12 14.88
C TRP A 472 -20.90 -12.40 14.91
N GLU A 473 -22.07 -12.32 15.53
CA GLU A 473 -23.02 -13.43 15.71
C GLU A 473 -23.64 -13.92 14.39
N THR A 474 -23.54 -13.14 13.32
CA THR A 474 -24.09 -13.50 12.01
C THR A 474 -23.05 -14.09 11.05
N VAL A 475 -21.76 -14.17 11.43
CA VAL A 475 -20.76 -14.88 10.62
C VAL A 475 -20.96 -16.38 10.78
N GLU A 476 -21.33 -17.07 9.69
CA GLU A 476 -21.60 -18.51 9.69
C GLU A 476 -20.29 -19.31 9.53
N TRP A 477 -19.43 -19.34 10.56
CA TRP A 477 -18.14 -20.04 10.48
C TRP A 477 -18.27 -21.53 10.14
N ASP A 478 -19.35 -22.16 10.59
CA ASP A 478 -19.67 -23.56 10.31
C ASP A 478 -20.02 -23.82 8.84
N TRP A 479 -20.57 -22.82 8.13
CA TRP A 479 -20.77 -22.89 6.68
C TRP A 479 -19.45 -23.13 5.93
N TYR A 480 -18.39 -22.43 6.36
CA TYR A 480 -17.05 -22.52 5.76
C TYR A 480 -16.32 -23.84 6.03
N ARG A 481 -16.99 -24.81 6.63
CA ARG A 481 -16.55 -26.20 6.63
C ARG A 481 -16.92 -26.93 5.35
N GLN A 482 -17.71 -26.35 4.44
CA GLN A 482 -18.31 -27.00 3.25
C GLN A 482 -19.30 -28.14 3.58
N SER A 483 -19.03 -28.94 4.62
CA SER A 483 -19.93 -29.93 5.19
C SER A 483 -19.63 -30.15 6.68
N PRO A 484 -20.60 -30.65 7.48
CA PRO A 484 -20.37 -30.99 8.89
C PRO A 484 -19.33 -32.09 9.12
N GLN A 485 -18.95 -32.85 8.09
CA GLN A 485 -17.94 -33.92 8.15
C GLN A 485 -16.54 -33.45 7.75
N SER A 486 -16.39 -32.24 7.21
CA SER A 486 -15.08 -31.71 6.86
C SER A 486 -14.22 -31.53 8.10
N GLY A 487 -12.96 -31.96 7.99
CA GLY A 487 -11.91 -31.69 8.96
C GLY A 487 -11.27 -30.31 8.79
N PHE A 488 -11.69 -29.50 7.82
CA PHE A 488 -11.09 -28.20 7.52
C PHE A 488 -12.13 -27.08 7.50
N LEU A 489 -11.68 -25.88 7.85
CA LEU A 489 -12.26 -24.65 7.31
C LEU A 489 -11.67 -24.38 5.92
N TYR A 490 -12.44 -23.73 5.08
CA TYR A 490 -12.02 -23.28 3.76
C TYR A 490 -11.91 -21.76 3.74
N TRP A 491 -10.91 -21.27 3.01
CA TRP A 491 -10.61 -19.85 2.91
C TRP A 491 -11.74 -19.09 2.23
N HIS A 492 -12.26 -19.61 1.12
CA HIS A 492 -13.18 -18.89 0.25
C HIS A 492 -14.49 -19.63 0.03
N TRP A 493 -15.56 -18.87 -0.13
CA TRP A 493 -16.82 -19.34 -0.71
C TRP A 493 -17.40 -18.29 -1.65
N SER A 494 -17.74 -18.69 -2.87
CA SER A 494 -18.30 -17.83 -3.91
C SER A 494 -19.81 -18.07 -4.08
N PRO A 495 -20.62 -17.00 -4.26
CA PRO A 495 -22.03 -17.16 -4.62
C PRO A 495 -22.24 -17.72 -6.04
N LEU A 496 -21.26 -17.53 -6.95
CA LEU A 496 -21.34 -17.97 -8.35
C LEU A 496 -20.61 -19.29 -8.60
N TRP A 497 -19.54 -19.53 -7.85
CA TRP A 497 -18.61 -20.64 -8.07
C TRP A 497 -18.50 -21.60 -6.88
N ALA A 498 -19.28 -21.38 -5.83
CA ALA A 498 -19.27 -22.16 -4.60
C ALA A 498 -17.83 -22.31 -4.05
N TRP A 499 -17.32 -23.54 -4.00
CA TRP A 499 -16.02 -23.88 -3.40
C TRP A 499 -14.89 -23.96 -4.43
N GLN A 500 -14.99 -23.31 -5.59
CA GLN A 500 -14.05 -23.49 -6.72
C GLN A 500 -12.57 -23.25 -6.35
N ILE A 501 -12.25 -22.27 -5.51
CA ILE A 501 -10.87 -22.05 -5.03
C ILE A 501 -10.40 -23.23 -4.16
N HIS A 502 -11.32 -23.82 -3.40
CA HIS A 502 -11.12 -25.05 -2.63
C HIS A 502 -9.84 -25.08 -1.78
N HIS A 503 -9.53 -23.96 -1.11
CA HIS A 503 -8.31 -23.82 -0.32
C HIS A 503 -8.58 -24.14 1.16
N PRO A 504 -8.19 -25.33 1.66
CA PRO A 504 -8.33 -25.68 3.07
C PRO A 504 -7.34 -24.88 3.93
N LEU A 505 -7.81 -24.34 5.05
CA LEU A 505 -6.99 -23.59 5.99
C LEU A 505 -6.16 -24.53 6.86
N ILE A 506 -4.85 -24.58 6.61
CA ILE A 506 -3.92 -25.51 7.26
C ILE A 506 -2.73 -24.72 7.80
N GLY A 507 -2.52 -24.76 9.11
CA GLY A 507 -1.35 -24.14 9.75
C GLY A 507 -0.10 -25.01 9.64
N PHE A 508 1.08 -24.56 10.01
CA PHE A 508 1.36 -23.23 10.55
C PHE A 508 1.49 -22.20 9.42
N ASN A 509 0.64 -21.17 9.48
CA ASN A 509 0.64 -19.97 8.65
C ASN A 509 -0.13 -18.86 9.40
N GLU A 510 -0.62 -17.83 8.71
CA GLU A 510 -1.29 -16.66 9.29
C GLU A 510 -2.72 -16.90 9.80
N VAL A 511 -3.34 -18.06 9.53
CA VAL A 511 -4.81 -18.25 9.64
C VAL A 511 -5.29 -18.82 10.99
N MET A 512 -4.43 -18.82 12.02
CA MET A 512 -4.77 -19.37 13.34
C MET A 512 -6.04 -18.70 13.91
N ILE A 513 -6.10 -17.37 13.88
CA ILE A 513 -7.23 -16.61 14.44
C ILE A 513 -8.56 -16.97 13.77
N THR A 514 -8.54 -17.41 12.51
CA THR A 514 -9.72 -17.90 11.81
C THR A 514 -10.32 -19.11 12.52
N TYR A 515 -9.50 -20.09 12.91
CA TYR A 515 -9.94 -21.23 13.70
C TYR A 515 -10.36 -20.85 15.11
N LEU A 516 -9.59 -19.98 15.78
CA LEU A 516 -9.90 -19.54 17.14
C LEU A 516 -11.25 -18.81 17.22
N LEU A 517 -11.53 -17.90 16.27
CA LEU A 517 -12.82 -17.22 16.18
C LEU A 517 -13.95 -18.17 15.76
N ALA A 518 -13.72 -19.07 14.79
CA ALA A 518 -14.71 -20.07 14.42
C ALA A 518 -15.15 -20.94 15.61
N MET A 519 -14.23 -21.30 16.51
CA MET A 519 -14.55 -22.05 17.73
C MET A 519 -15.21 -21.18 18.82
N ALA A 520 -14.92 -19.88 18.81
CA ALA A 520 -15.46 -18.92 19.77
C ALA A 520 -16.87 -18.43 19.41
N SER A 521 -17.29 -18.54 18.15
CA SER A 521 -18.61 -18.08 17.71
C SER A 521 -19.73 -18.60 18.62
N PRO A 522 -20.64 -17.73 19.10
CA PRO A 522 -21.73 -18.13 19.99
C PRO A 522 -22.92 -18.76 19.26
N THR A 523 -23.01 -18.58 17.94
CA THR A 523 -24.17 -18.95 17.09
C THR A 523 -23.80 -19.97 16.03
N HIS A 524 -22.63 -19.83 15.42
CA HIS A 524 -22.15 -20.61 14.28
C HIS A 524 -20.80 -21.27 14.58
N ALA A 525 -20.70 -21.87 15.77
CA ALA A 525 -19.45 -22.45 16.27
C ALA A 525 -19.02 -23.69 15.49
N VAL A 526 -17.71 -23.83 15.26
CA VAL A 526 -17.12 -25.11 14.84
C VAL A 526 -16.64 -25.94 16.04
N PRO A 527 -16.58 -27.28 15.92
CA PRO A 527 -16.05 -28.14 16.99
C PRO A 527 -14.59 -27.81 17.31
N ALA A 528 -14.20 -27.90 18.59
CA ALA A 528 -12.84 -27.58 19.01
C ALA A 528 -11.78 -28.55 18.45
N ASP A 529 -12.16 -29.79 18.13
CA ASP A 529 -11.29 -30.75 17.46
C ASP A 529 -10.92 -30.34 16.02
N LEU A 530 -11.64 -29.38 15.42
CA LEU A 530 -11.29 -28.81 14.12
C LEU A 530 -9.93 -28.10 14.15
N TYR A 531 -9.49 -27.63 15.33
CA TYR A 531 -8.12 -27.14 15.53
C TYR A 531 -7.08 -28.22 15.18
N TYR A 532 -7.34 -29.48 15.54
CA TYR A 532 -6.38 -30.58 15.34
C TYR A 532 -6.61 -31.38 14.06
N SER A 533 -7.84 -31.42 13.53
CA SER A 533 -8.11 -32.06 12.24
C SER A 533 -7.80 -31.14 11.06
N GLY A 534 -7.96 -29.83 11.24
CA GLY A 534 -7.75 -28.81 10.21
C GLY A 534 -6.44 -28.07 10.36
N TRP A 535 -6.41 -27.06 11.24
CA TRP A 535 -5.26 -26.19 11.47
C TRP A 535 -3.96 -26.96 11.73
N ALA A 536 -3.95 -27.83 12.74
CA ALA A 536 -2.84 -28.72 13.06
C ALA A 536 -3.03 -30.15 12.49
N GLY A 537 -3.77 -30.24 11.37
CA GLY A 537 -4.18 -31.49 10.73
C GLY A 537 -3.01 -32.43 10.39
N GLN A 538 -3.21 -33.73 10.55
CA GLN A 538 -2.20 -34.77 10.27
C GLN A 538 -2.52 -35.61 9.03
N SER A 539 -3.56 -35.24 8.27
CA SER A 539 -3.91 -35.92 7.03
C SER A 539 -2.85 -35.70 5.95
N GLN A 540 -2.76 -36.61 4.97
CA GLN A 540 -1.80 -36.48 3.87
C GLN A 540 -1.92 -35.13 3.15
N ASN A 541 -3.15 -34.66 2.92
CA ASN A 541 -3.41 -33.33 2.35
C ASN A 541 -2.76 -32.19 3.16
N ALA A 542 -2.80 -32.26 4.49
CA ALA A 542 -2.16 -31.26 5.35
C ALA A 542 -0.63 -31.32 5.31
N LEU A 543 -0.06 -32.53 5.22
CA LEU A 543 1.39 -32.72 5.07
C LEU A 543 1.86 -32.15 3.71
N ASP A 544 1.15 -32.50 2.63
CA ASP A 544 1.47 -32.07 1.27
C ASP A 544 1.30 -30.56 1.10
N TYR A 545 0.26 -29.97 1.69
CA TYR A 545 0.06 -28.52 1.68
C TYR A 545 1.25 -27.77 2.28
N ARG A 546 1.69 -28.16 3.48
CA ARG A 546 2.82 -27.52 4.17
C ARG A 546 4.12 -27.71 3.41
N ALA A 547 4.39 -28.93 2.93
CA ALA A 547 5.59 -29.21 2.16
C ALA A 547 5.59 -28.48 0.81
N GLY A 548 4.41 -28.30 0.20
CA GLY A 548 4.25 -27.65 -1.09
C GLY A 548 4.64 -26.19 -1.07
N TRP A 549 4.11 -25.40 -0.12
CA TRP A 549 4.44 -23.96 -0.08
C TRP A 549 5.84 -23.68 0.48
N SER A 550 6.31 -24.48 1.44
CA SER A 550 7.60 -24.23 2.11
C SER A 550 8.79 -24.86 1.40
N GLY A 551 8.57 -25.85 0.54
CA GLY A 551 9.63 -26.68 -0.03
C GLY A 551 10.37 -27.55 1.00
N SER A 552 9.86 -27.68 2.23
CA SER A 552 10.51 -28.41 3.33
C SER A 552 9.59 -29.46 3.95
N THR A 553 10.18 -30.54 4.45
CA THR A 553 9.46 -31.53 5.27
C THR A 553 9.51 -31.22 6.76
N ASP A 554 10.37 -30.31 7.20
CA ASP A 554 10.46 -29.94 8.61
C ASP A 554 9.17 -29.21 9.03
N GLY A 555 8.55 -29.64 10.13
CA GLY A 555 7.29 -29.05 10.57
C GLY A 555 6.08 -29.39 9.69
N ASN A 556 6.20 -30.27 8.68
CA ASN A 556 5.06 -30.67 7.84
C ASN A 556 4.00 -31.44 8.64
N ARG A 557 4.34 -31.98 9.81
CA ARG A 557 3.41 -32.55 10.79
C ARG A 557 2.91 -31.52 11.80
N TYR A 558 2.93 -30.24 11.46
CA TYR A 558 2.63 -29.10 12.33
C TYR A 558 3.69 -28.87 13.42
N GLY A 559 3.94 -29.88 14.26
CA GLY A 559 5.11 -29.91 15.14
C GLY A 559 6.40 -30.01 14.33
N ASN A 560 7.36 -29.16 14.65
CA ASN A 560 8.67 -29.07 14.00
C ASN A 560 9.73 -29.79 14.85
N GLY A 561 10.12 -29.20 15.98
CA GLY A 561 11.11 -29.75 16.92
C GLY A 561 12.57 -29.57 16.51
N HIS A 562 12.86 -29.07 15.31
CA HIS A 562 14.22 -28.82 14.83
C HIS A 562 14.82 -27.54 15.44
N THR A 563 16.13 -27.37 15.26
CA THR A 563 16.88 -26.20 15.72
C THR A 563 17.50 -25.48 14.53
N TYR A 564 17.18 -24.20 14.38
CA TYR A 564 17.68 -23.33 13.31
C TYR A 564 18.47 -22.19 13.93
N PHE A 565 19.71 -21.98 13.48
CA PHE A 565 20.60 -20.94 14.01
C PHE A 565 20.70 -20.95 15.56
N GLY A 566 20.69 -22.14 16.17
CA GLY A 566 20.75 -22.33 17.62
C GLY A 566 19.43 -22.15 18.37
N THR A 567 18.32 -21.86 17.68
CA THR A 567 17.00 -21.69 18.27
C THR A 567 16.10 -22.88 17.94
N LYS A 568 15.55 -23.56 18.95
CA LYS A 568 14.59 -24.65 18.77
C LYS A 568 13.21 -24.08 18.38
N LEU A 569 12.58 -24.68 17.37
CA LEU A 569 11.23 -24.32 16.94
C LEU A 569 10.28 -25.47 17.23
N ASP A 570 9.28 -25.25 18.08
CA ASP A 570 8.34 -26.33 18.46
C ASP A 570 7.27 -26.53 17.38
N VAL A 571 6.74 -25.44 16.83
CA VAL A 571 5.71 -25.40 15.78
C VAL A 571 6.13 -24.42 14.68
N GLY A 572 5.91 -24.79 13.42
CA GLY A 572 6.22 -23.94 12.27
C GLY A 572 6.82 -24.75 11.14
N VAL A 573 6.48 -24.43 9.89
CA VAL A 573 7.01 -25.16 8.73
C VAL A 573 8.37 -24.58 8.35
N GLY A 574 9.37 -25.44 8.10
CA GLY A 574 10.74 -25.02 7.84
C GLY A 574 11.29 -24.12 8.96
N THR A 575 11.83 -22.97 8.59
CA THR A 575 12.37 -21.96 9.51
C THR A 575 11.30 -21.06 10.15
N GLY A 576 10.01 -21.34 9.93
CA GLY A 576 8.88 -20.60 10.50
C GLY A 576 8.09 -19.74 9.50
N GLY A 577 8.54 -19.66 8.24
CA GLY A 577 7.87 -18.91 7.17
C GLY A 577 8.04 -17.38 7.27
N PRO A 578 7.24 -16.62 6.50
CA PRO A 578 7.20 -15.17 6.58
C PRO A 578 6.84 -14.67 7.97
N LEU A 579 7.51 -13.61 8.44
CA LEU A 579 7.39 -13.20 9.84
C LEU A 579 5.98 -12.69 10.23
N PHE A 580 5.18 -12.23 9.26
CA PHE A 580 3.78 -11.83 9.49
C PHE A 580 2.88 -12.97 10.02
N PHE A 581 3.29 -14.24 9.87
CA PHE A 581 2.63 -15.37 10.53
C PHE A 581 2.59 -15.22 12.05
N THR A 582 3.54 -14.49 12.63
CA THR A 582 3.59 -14.17 14.06
C THR A 582 2.90 -12.85 14.42
N HIS A 583 2.30 -12.16 13.44
CA HIS A 583 1.66 -10.85 13.65
C HIS A 583 0.15 -10.94 13.53
N TYR A 584 -0.37 -11.36 12.37
CA TYR A 584 -1.77 -11.12 11.98
C TYR A 584 -2.79 -11.81 12.89
N SER A 585 -2.55 -13.07 13.22
CA SER A 585 -3.38 -13.82 14.16
C SER A 585 -3.25 -13.36 15.62
N TYR A 586 -2.29 -12.48 15.91
CA TYR A 586 -1.90 -12.05 17.25
C TYR A 586 -2.00 -10.54 17.44
N ILE A 587 -2.69 -9.84 16.54
CA ILE A 587 -3.01 -8.41 16.67
C ILE A 587 -3.88 -8.19 17.91
N GLY A 588 -4.92 -9.00 18.05
CA GLY A 588 -5.83 -9.04 19.19
C GLY A 588 -5.64 -10.27 20.06
N PHE A 589 -5.40 -11.45 19.49
CA PHE A 589 -5.22 -12.64 20.33
C PHE A 589 -3.89 -12.59 21.08
N ASP A 590 -3.92 -12.76 22.40
CA ASP A 590 -2.70 -12.78 23.22
C ASP A 590 -2.03 -14.16 23.16
N PRO A 591 -0.87 -14.30 22.49
CA PRO A 591 -0.19 -15.59 22.35
C PRO A 591 0.35 -16.14 23.67
N HIS A 592 0.43 -15.35 24.75
CA HIS A 592 0.81 -15.88 26.08
C HIS A 592 -0.25 -16.81 26.65
N SER A 593 -1.52 -16.62 26.26
CA SER A 593 -2.64 -17.42 26.76
C SER A 593 -2.86 -18.69 25.94
N LEU A 594 -2.14 -18.86 24.83
CA LEU A 594 -2.31 -19.98 23.92
C LEU A 594 -1.20 -21.02 24.09
N HIS A 595 -1.62 -22.27 24.28
CA HIS A 595 -0.78 -23.44 24.31
C HIS A 595 -1.57 -24.62 23.73
N ASP A 596 -0.87 -25.63 23.26
CA ASP A 596 -1.50 -26.82 22.68
C ASP A 596 -0.64 -28.07 22.90
N ARG A 597 -0.93 -29.16 22.17
CA ARG A 597 -0.16 -30.41 22.26
C ARG A 597 1.28 -30.32 21.73
N TYR A 598 1.59 -29.29 20.94
CA TYR A 598 2.85 -29.16 20.22
C TYR A 598 3.77 -28.09 20.84
N THR A 599 3.21 -27.02 21.40
CA THR A 599 3.96 -25.97 22.10
C THR A 599 3.30 -25.61 23.44
N SER A 600 4.13 -25.41 24.46
CA SER A 600 3.69 -24.92 25.76
C SER A 600 3.36 -23.42 25.76
N SER A 601 3.76 -22.68 24.73
CA SER A 601 3.61 -21.23 24.64
C SER A 601 3.76 -20.77 23.19
N TYR A 602 2.68 -20.26 22.60
CA TYR A 602 2.77 -19.64 21.27
C TYR A 602 3.54 -18.32 21.30
N PHE A 603 3.59 -17.62 22.44
CA PHE A 603 4.45 -16.45 22.58
C PHE A 603 5.92 -16.81 22.41
N ASP A 604 6.39 -17.86 23.10
CA ASP A 604 7.77 -18.31 22.99
C ASP A 604 8.07 -18.91 21.62
N ASN A 605 7.12 -19.65 21.03
CA ASN A 605 7.28 -20.18 19.67
C ASN A 605 7.41 -19.05 18.64
N ASN A 606 6.54 -18.03 18.71
CA ASN A 606 6.60 -16.86 17.82
C ASN A 606 7.89 -16.07 18.02
N ARG A 607 8.34 -15.91 19.27
CA ARG A 607 9.65 -15.33 19.58
C ARG A 607 10.79 -16.12 18.96
N ASN A 608 10.70 -17.45 18.95
CA ASN A 608 11.72 -18.29 18.33
C ASN A 608 11.72 -18.14 16.80
N ILE A 609 10.56 -18.03 16.14
CA ILE A 609 10.47 -17.70 14.71
C ILE A 609 11.16 -16.35 14.42
N ALA A 610 10.89 -15.33 15.23
CA ALA A 610 11.54 -14.03 15.10
C ALA A 610 13.06 -14.09 15.27
N LEU A 611 13.56 -14.83 16.25
CA LEU A 611 15.00 -15.03 16.48
C LEU A 611 15.66 -15.78 15.33
N ILE A 612 14.99 -16.79 14.75
CA ILE A 612 15.45 -17.52 13.56
C ILE A 612 15.53 -16.58 12.36
N ASN A 613 14.48 -15.78 12.11
CA ASN A 613 14.45 -14.80 11.03
C ASN A 613 15.60 -13.80 11.15
N ARG A 614 15.80 -13.24 12.35
CA ARG A 614 16.93 -12.33 12.62
C ARG A 614 18.28 -13.01 12.43
N ALA A 615 18.45 -14.23 12.95
CA ALA A 615 19.71 -14.94 12.86
C ALA A 615 20.07 -15.31 11.42
N TYR A 616 19.08 -15.64 10.59
CA TYR A 616 19.24 -15.80 9.15
C TYR A 616 19.72 -14.51 8.50
N SER A 617 19.09 -13.36 8.80
CA SER A 617 19.52 -12.06 8.25
C SER A 617 20.93 -11.68 8.69
N ILE A 618 21.37 -12.06 9.90
CA ILE A 618 22.75 -11.86 10.35
C ILE A 618 23.72 -12.78 9.59
N ALA A 619 23.34 -14.05 9.41
CA ALA A 619 24.16 -15.01 8.68
C ALA A 619 24.29 -14.64 7.19
N ASN A 620 23.23 -14.04 6.62
CA ASN A 620 23.14 -13.54 5.26
C ASN A 620 23.77 -14.50 4.23
N PRO A 621 23.25 -15.74 4.10
CA PRO A 621 23.89 -16.79 3.30
C PRO A 621 23.95 -16.46 1.80
N LYS A 622 23.10 -15.55 1.33
CA LYS A 622 23.06 -15.08 -0.06
C LYS A 622 23.85 -13.78 -0.27
N HIS A 623 24.49 -13.26 0.78
CA HIS A 623 25.32 -12.05 0.77
C HIS A 623 24.58 -10.81 0.21
N PHE A 624 23.28 -10.69 0.48
CA PHE A 624 22.50 -9.53 0.07
C PHE A 624 22.95 -8.27 0.81
N GLU A 625 22.97 -7.15 0.11
CA GLU A 625 23.35 -5.86 0.68
C GLU A 625 22.36 -5.39 1.75
N GLY A 626 22.87 -4.75 2.80
CA GLY A 626 22.09 -4.14 3.86
C GLY A 626 21.62 -5.09 4.97
N TYR A 627 21.70 -6.40 4.80
CA TYR A 627 21.29 -7.37 5.83
C TYR A 627 22.22 -7.35 7.05
N GLY A 628 21.66 -7.55 8.25
CA GLY A 628 22.48 -7.64 9.45
C GLY A 628 21.70 -7.60 10.77
N PRO A 629 22.39 -7.39 11.91
CA PRO A 629 21.76 -7.44 13.23
C PRO A 629 20.69 -6.38 13.49
N ASN A 630 20.71 -5.29 12.70
CA ASN A 630 19.77 -4.16 12.75
C ASN A 630 18.96 -4.02 11.45
N ALA A 631 19.07 -4.96 10.52
CA ALA A 631 18.37 -4.95 9.25
C ALA A 631 17.93 -6.38 8.92
N TRP A 632 16.73 -6.71 9.40
CA TRP A 632 16.14 -8.05 9.42
C TRP A 632 14.60 -7.97 9.40
N GLY A 633 13.94 -9.12 9.37
CA GLY A 633 12.47 -9.19 9.35
C GLY A 633 11.94 -9.54 7.96
N LEU A 634 12.40 -10.66 7.41
CA LEU A 634 11.89 -11.17 6.14
C LEU A 634 10.41 -11.53 6.28
N THR A 635 9.57 -10.88 5.49
CA THR A 635 8.13 -11.09 5.49
C THR A 635 7.54 -10.69 4.14
N ALA A 636 6.25 -10.98 3.93
CA ALA A 636 5.57 -10.68 2.69
C ALA A 636 5.48 -9.18 2.38
N SER A 637 5.76 -8.82 1.14
CA SER A 637 5.54 -7.49 0.59
C SER A 637 5.52 -7.53 -0.93
N ASP A 638 5.10 -6.42 -1.54
CA ASP A 638 5.50 -6.17 -2.92
C ASP A 638 7.01 -5.87 -2.96
N GLY A 639 7.65 -6.23 -4.06
CA GLY A 639 9.08 -6.10 -4.28
C GLY A 639 9.42 -5.62 -5.69
N PRO A 640 10.73 -5.53 -6.01
CA PRO A 640 11.23 -5.12 -7.33
C PRO A 640 10.61 -5.89 -8.51
N SER A 641 10.21 -7.15 -8.29
CA SER A 641 9.66 -8.07 -9.29
C SER A 641 8.23 -8.51 -9.00
N GLY A 642 7.52 -7.79 -8.13
CA GLY A 642 6.16 -8.14 -7.68
C GLY A 642 6.11 -8.72 -6.27
N TYR A 643 4.97 -9.30 -5.91
CA TYR A 643 4.71 -9.85 -4.58
C TYR A 643 5.56 -11.09 -4.30
N VAL A 644 6.22 -11.11 -3.15
CA VAL A 644 6.94 -12.29 -2.66
C VAL A 644 6.69 -12.44 -1.16
N PRO A 645 6.29 -13.64 -0.68
CA PRO A 645 6.21 -13.93 0.74
C PRO A 645 7.61 -14.22 1.30
N HIS A 646 8.47 -13.20 1.42
CA HIS A 646 9.85 -13.38 1.85
C HIS A 646 9.92 -14.07 3.22
N ALA A 647 10.84 -15.02 3.36
CA ALA A 647 11.04 -15.84 4.53
C ALA A 647 12.54 -16.18 4.68
N PRO A 648 13.01 -16.59 5.87
CA PRO A 648 14.42 -16.92 6.11
C PRO A 648 14.77 -18.30 5.52
N ASP A 649 14.68 -18.41 4.21
CA ASP A 649 14.98 -19.59 3.41
C ASP A 649 15.54 -19.21 2.01
N ASN A 650 16.08 -20.18 1.30
CA ASN A 650 16.75 -19.94 0.02
C ASN A 650 15.78 -19.58 -1.13
N ALA A 651 14.53 -20.06 -1.06
CA ALA A 651 13.54 -19.96 -2.14
C ALA A 651 12.88 -18.58 -2.15
N SER A 652 12.59 -18.03 -0.97
CA SER A 652 11.78 -16.83 -0.79
C SER A 652 12.62 -15.58 -0.52
N ASP A 653 13.86 -15.70 -0.03
CA ASP A 653 14.75 -14.55 0.17
C ASP A 653 15.29 -14.02 -1.16
N GLN A 654 14.87 -12.82 -1.56
CA GLN A 654 15.30 -12.13 -2.78
C GLN A 654 16.08 -10.83 -2.49
N GLY A 655 16.57 -10.65 -1.25
CA GLY A 655 17.31 -9.46 -0.83
C GLY A 655 16.44 -8.25 -0.48
N THR A 656 15.11 -8.42 -0.46
CA THR A 656 14.16 -7.38 -0.07
C THR A 656 13.85 -7.51 1.42
N LEU A 657 13.98 -6.40 2.16
CA LEU A 657 13.61 -6.29 3.57
C LEU A 657 12.32 -5.46 3.70
N THR A 658 11.45 -5.89 4.61
CA THR A 658 10.14 -5.28 4.82
C THR A 658 10.08 -4.80 6.28
N PRO A 659 10.16 -3.49 6.58
CA PRO A 659 10.29 -2.99 7.95
C PRO A 659 9.27 -3.56 8.93
N THR A 660 8.03 -3.80 8.51
CA THR A 660 7.00 -4.40 9.38
C THR A 660 7.43 -5.74 9.98
N GLY A 661 8.28 -6.53 9.32
CA GLY A 661 8.79 -7.78 9.85
C GLY A 661 9.44 -7.60 11.21
N ALA A 662 10.48 -6.75 11.30
CA ALA A 662 11.15 -6.48 12.58
C ALA A 662 10.30 -5.59 13.49
N LEU A 663 9.57 -4.61 12.93
CA LEU A 663 8.85 -3.59 13.70
C LEU A 663 7.53 -4.07 14.28
N ALA A 664 6.84 -5.06 13.72
CA ALA A 664 5.67 -5.66 14.35
C ALA A 664 6.04 -6.81 15.32
N THR A 665 7.34 -7.06 15.49
CA THR A 665 7.89 -8.09 16.38
C THR A 665 8.31 -7.54 17.76
N PHE A 666 8.02 -6.27 18.05
CA PHE A 666 8.35 -5.63 19.35
C PHE A 666 7.95 -6.45 20.59
N PRO A 667 6.77 -7.10 20.65
CA PRO A 667 6.42 -7.90 21.82
C PRO A 667 7.36 -9.08 22.06
N TYR A 668 7.98 -9.61 21.02
CA TYR A 668 8.78 -10.82 21.06
C TYR A 668 10.29 -10.54 21.22
N THR A 669 10.79 -9.51 20.54
CA THR A 669 12.22 -9.16 20.51
C THR A 669 12.45 -7.64 20.64
N PRO A 670 12.06 -7.01 21.75
CA PRO A 670 12.00 -5.55 21.85
C PRO A 670 13.34 -4.85 21.62
N GLU A 671 14.45 -5.40 22.12
CA GLU A 671 15.78 -4.80 21.92
C GLU A 671 16.21 -4.88 20.46
N ALA A 672 15.98 -6.02 19.80
CA ALA A 672 16.33 -6.23 18.40
C ALA A 672 15.44 -5.42 17.44
N SER A 673 14.15 -5.32 17.74
CA SER A 673 13.19 -4.50 17.00
C SER A 673 13.48 -3.02 17.17
N MET A 674 13.86 -2.57 18.38
CA MET A 674 14.31 -1.20 18.61
C MET A 674 15.59 -0.87 17.85
N ALA A 675 16.57 -1.78 17.84
CA ALA A 675 17.81 -1.60 17.09
C ALA A 675 17.53 -1.50 15.58
N ALA A 676 16.63 -2.35 15.06
CA ALA A 676 16.20 -2.26 13.68
C ALA A 676 15.46 -0.96 13.36
N PHE A 677 14.56 -0.53 14.24
CA PHE A 677 13.87 0.74 14.08
C PHE A 677 14.84 1.92 14.01
N LYS A 678 15.79 2.00 14.94
CA LYS A 678 16.81 3.06 14.94
C LYS A 678 17.62 3.04 13.66
N HIS A 679 17.94 1.88 13.10
CA HIS A 679 18.64 1.79 11.82
C HIS A 679 17.75 2.27 10.65
N TYR A 680 16.55 1.71 10.50
CA TYR A 680 15.61 2.08 9.44
C TYR A 680 15.24 3.56 9.46
N TYR A 681 15.14 4.15 10.66
CA TYR A 681 14.84 5.55 10.81
C TYR A 681 16.09 6.43 10.73
N ARG A 682 17.09 6.26 11.59
CA ARG A 682 18.21 7.21 11.69
C ARG A 682 19.20 7.10 10.54
N ASP A 683 19.44 5.90 10.04
CA ASP A 683 20.45 5.66 9.01
C ASP A 683 19.83 5.64 7.61
N LEU A 684 18.64 5.04 7.47
CA LEU A 684 17.95 4.87 6.19
C LEU A 684 16.73 5.79 6.01
N GLY A 685 16.42 6.67 6.96
CA GLY A 685 15.17 7.44 6.93
C GLY A 685 15.04 8.41 5.76
N LEU A 686 16.14 8.88 5.17
CA LEU A 686 16.10 9.66 3.92
C LEU A 686 15.42 8.88 2.77
N GLN A 687 15.52 7.56 2.80
CA GLN A 687 14.95 6.65 1.80
C GLN A 687 13.61 6.07 2.27
N LEU A 688 13.56 5.64 3.53
CA LEU A 688 12.46 4.82 4.04
C LEU A 688 11.39 5.61 4.78
N TRP A 689 11.67 6.77 5.36
CA TRP A 689 10.73 7.45 6.25
C TRP A 689 9.98 8.59 5.57
N ASP A 690 8.66 8.57 5.65
CA ASP A 690 7.80 9.63 5.13
C ASP A 690 6.46 9.67 5.92
N ILE A 691 5.41 10.35 5.44
CA ILE A 691 4.24 10.79 6.23
C ILE A 691 3.46 9.68 6.93
N TYR A 692 3.53 8.44 6.43
CA TYR A 692 2.90 7.26 7.01
C TYR A 692 3.90 6.33 7.72
N GLY A 693 5.09 6.83 8.05
CA GLY A 693 6.15 6.09 8.71
C GLY A 693 7.11 5.45 7.70
N PRO A 694 7.63 4.22 7.96
CA PRO A 694 8.47 3.53 7.00
C PRO A 694 7.66 3.13 5.76
N ARG A 695 8.27 3.25 4.58
CA ARG A 695 7.79 2.65 3.32
C ARG A 695 7.74 1.12 3.45
N ASP A 696 6.92 0.50 2.61
CA ASP A 696 6.54 -0.91 2.79
C ASP A 696 7.73 -1.87 2.77
N ALA A 697 8.67 -1.68 1.84
CA ALA A 697 9.83 -2.54 1.67
C ALA A 697 10.97 -1.83 0.95
N PHE A 698 12.17 -2.39 0.99
CA PHE A 698 13.34 -1.92 0.25
C PHE A 698 14.30 -3.06 -0.10
N ASN A 699 15.05 -2.88 -1.18
CA ASN A 699 16.08 -3.81 -1.63
C ASN A 699 17.37 -3.01 -1.92
N PRO A 700 18.34 -2.98 -0.99
CA PRO A 700 19.57 -2.22 -1.14
C PRO A 700 20.38 -2.60 -2.38
N GLY A 701 20.52 -3.91 -2.65
CA GLY A 701 21.31 -4.41 -3.77
C GLY A 701 20.74 -4.02 -5.15
N GLN A 702 19.47 -3.66 -5.22
CA GLN A 702 18.83 -3.12 -6.42
C GLN A 702 18.57 -1.61 -6.36
N ASN A 703 18.95 -0.95 -5.26
CA ASN A 703 18.58 0.45 -4.96
C ASN A 703 17.08 0.69 -5.19
N TRP A 704 16.24 -0.20 -4.65
CA TRP A 704 14.79 -0.14 -4.78
C TRP A 704 14.16 0.18 -3.43
N ILE A 705 13.15 1.04 -3.47
CA ILE A 705 12.31 1.38 -2.32
C ILE A 705 10.87 1.25 -2.79
N SER A 706 10.02 0.65 -1.96
CA SER A 706 8.62 0.50 -2.28
C SER A 706 7.95 1.85 -2.54
N PRO A 707 7.26 2.03 -3.67
CA PRO A 707 6.56 3.26 -3.97
C PRO A 707 5.24 3.40 -3.20
N ILE A 708 4.87 2.40 -2.39
CA ILE A 708 3.62 2.34 -1.64
C ILE A 708 3.85 2.17 -0.13
N TYR A 709 2.78 2.44 0.61
CA TYR A 709 2.52 1.92 1.94
C TYR A 709 1.43 0.86 1.85
N MET A 710 1.53 -0.22 2.64
CA MET A 710 0.58 -1.33 2.62
C MET A 710 -0.30 -1.34 3.87
N GLY A 711 -1.61 -1.46 3.69
CA GLY A 711 -2.59 -1.51 4.77
C GLY A 711 -2.40 -2.70 5.70
N LEU A 712 -1.91 -3.83 5.20
CA LEU A 712 -1.56 -4.98 6.01
C LEU A 712 -0.29 -4.78 6.85
N ASN A 713 0.61 -3.87 6.46
CA ASN A 713 1.95 -3.77 7.06
C ASN A 713 2.12 -2.60 8.04
N GLN A 714 1.37 -1.50 7.94
CA GLN A 714 1.53 -0.36 8.88
C GLN A 714 0.83 -0.56 10.24
N ALA A 715 -0.34 -1.22 10.27
CA ALA A 715 -1.15 -1.39 11.47
C ALA A 715 -0.50 -2.39 12.44
N PRO A 716 0.06 -3.53 11.99
CA PRO A 716 0.84 -4.39 12.87
C PRO A 716 1.96 -3.66 13.59
N ILE A 717 2.66 -2.72 12.94
CA ILE A 717 3.67 -1.89 13.63
C ILE A 717 3.02 -1.12 14.77
N THR A 718 1.93 -0.40 14.49
CA THR A 718 1.23 0.43 15.48
C THR A 718 0.72 -0.41 16.67
N VAL A 719 0.06 -1.52 16.36
CA VAL A 719 -0.65 -2.35 17.33
C VAL A 719 0.30 -3.24 18.12
N MET A 720 1.27 -3.87 17.47
CA MET A 720 2.21 -4.75 18.17
C MET A 720 3.18 -3.95 19.06
N ILE A 721 3.56 -2.72 18.67
CA ILE A 721 4.23 -1.80 19.61
C ILE A 721 3.35 -1.51 20.82
N GLU A 722 2.04 -1.29 20.61
CA GLU A 722 1.15 -1.03 21.73
C GLU A 722 0.97 -2.25 22.64
N ASN A 723 0.87 -3.44 22.06
CA ASN A 723 0.82 -4.69 22.81
C ASN A 723 2.11 -4.91 23.63
N TYR A 724 3.28 -4.58 23.07
CA TYR A 724 4.54 -4.56 23.81
C TYR A 724 4.52 -3.55 24.97
N ARG A 725 4.08 -2.31 24.72
CA ARG A 725 4.13 -1.23 25.72
C ARG A 725 3.12 -1.41 26.85
N THR A 726 1.90 -1.85 26.54
CA THR A 726 0.77 -1.84 27.49
C THR A 726 -0.11 -3.09 27.42
N GLY A 727 0.02 -3.91 26.38
CA GLY A 727 -0.90 -5.03 26.12
C GLY A 727 -2.32 -4.57 25.76
N LEU A 728 -2.51 -3.33 25.31
CA LEU A 728 -3.84 -2.73 25.16
C LEU A 728 -4.80 -3.57 24.34
N VAL A 729 -4.41 -3.93 23.11
CA VAL A 729 -5.31 -4.60 22.16
C VAL A 729 -5.53 -6.04 22.62
N TRP A 730 -4.48 -6.72 23.07
CA TRP A 730 -4.55 -8.04 23.72
C TRP A 730 -5.55 -8.07 24.87
N LYS A 731 -5.42 -7.18 25.86
CA LYS A 731 -6.31 -7.13 27.02
C LYS A 731 -7.76 -6.94 26.62
N ASN A 732 -8.04 -6.05 25.66
CA ASN A 732 -9.40 -5.79 25.20
C ASN A 732 -9.96 -6.99 24.43
N PHE A 733 -9.24 -7.53 23.46
CA PHE A 733 -9.68 -8.70 22.71
C PHE A 733 -9.92 -9.92 23.62
N MET A 734 -8.97 -10.22 24.51
CA MET A 734 -9.07 -11.37 25.42
C MET A 734 -10.17 -11.21 26.48
N SER A 735 -10.68 -9.98 26.70
CA SER A 735 -11.80 -9.74 27.63
C SER A 735 -13.18 -10.09 27.06
N ASN A 736 -13.27 -10.42 25.77
CA ASN A 736 -14.52 -10.91 25.19
C ASN A 736 -14.89 -12.29 25.80
N PRO A 737 -16.12 -12.46 26.32
CA PRO A 737 -16.51 -13.66 27.07
C PRO A 737 -16.41 -14.96 26.26
N GLU A 738 -16.58 -14.87 24.94
CA GLU A 738 -16.50 -15.99 24.00
C GLU A 738 -15.09 -16.59 23.94
N ILE A 739 -14.04 -15.77 24.10
CA ILE A 739 -12.64 -16.18 23.98
C ILE A 739 -12.21 -17.08 25.13
N GLY A 740 -12.60 -16.74 26.36
CA GLY A 740 -12.32 -17.57 27.54
C GLY A 740 -12.98 -18.95 27.46
N GLN A 741 -14.22 -19.01 26.96
CA GLN A 741 -14.92 -20.28 26.74
C GLN A 741 -14.26 -21.12 25.64
N MET A 742 -13.81 -20.47 24.56
CA MET A 742 -13.09 -21.14 23.48
C MET A 742 -11.78 -21.75 23.97
N LEU A 743 -10.97 -21.01 24.73
CA LEU A 743 -9.72 -21.52 25.32
C LEU A 743 -9.96 -22.76 26.20
N GLN A 744 -10.99 -22.76 27.03
CA GLN A 744 -11.36 -23.94 27.84
C GLN A 744 -11.70 -25.15 26.98
N LYS A 745 -12.44 -24.95 25.87
CA LYS A 745 -12.76 -26.02 24.92
C LYS A 745 -11.49 -26.54 24.24
N LEU A 746 -10.60 -25.65 23.82
CA LEU A 746 -9.32 -26.00 23.20
C LEU A 746 -8.44 -26.79 24.19
N ASP A 747 -8.28 -26.34 25.43
CA ASP A 747 -7.54 -27.05 26.48
C ASP A 747 -8.08 -28.47 26.71
N ALA A 748 -9.41 -28.60 26.76
CA ALA A 748 -10.07 -29.90 26.97
C ALA A 748 -9.78 -30.87 25.82
N VAL A 749 -9.74 -30.41 24.57
CA VAL A 749 -9.34 -31.27 23.45
C VAL A 749 -7.83 -31.49 23.44
N SER A 750 -7.00 -30.49 23.75
CA SER A 750 -5.54 -30.61 23.81
C SER A 750 -5.07 -31.71 24.77
N ARG A 751 -5.74 -31.89 25.91
CA ARG A 751 -5.39 -32.94 26.90
C ARG A 751 -5.76 -34.37 26.50
N LYS A 752 -6.65 -34.55 25.52
CA LYS A 752 -6.94 -35.88 24.97
C LYS A 752 -5.72 -36.32 24.15
N GLN A 753 -4.84 -37.16 24.70
CA GLN A 753 -3.81 -37.80 23.88
C GLN A 753 -4.49 -38.61 22.75
N PRO A 754 -3.89 -38.66 21.55
CA PRO A 754 -4.42 -39.44 20.44
C PRO A 754 -4.59 -40.93 20.79
#